data_AF-A0A238BQ25-F1
#
_entry.id   AF-A0A238BQ25-F1
#
_cell.length_a   1.000
_cell.length_b   1.000
_cell.length_c   1.000
_cell.angle_alpha   90.00
_cell.angle_beta   90.00
_cell.angle_gamma   90.00
#
_symmetry.space_group_name_H-M   'P 1'
#
loop_
_entity.id
_entity.type
_entity.pdbx_description
1 polymer ?
#
loop_
_entity_poly.entity_id
_entity_poly.type
_entity_poly.pdbx_seq_one_letter_code
_entity_poly.pdbx_strand_id
1 'polypeptide(L)'
;MMQCGRLSVIINDSRLSVIRYSSFLDAATTAPGPSDATTDSSSNLLEEQCGSKNTKVVSRLTERHRLIAEGRLPPITYEWEKKLWAKRERFGTYGLASGVKPEELWPSIEEIQEEEAIGWYMKYNDVLKDVENAKKSKHAATLARLKEVAALEEKYPEKLKEFLENQKEVVPVKSKQELEAEQRAKDMLEYYGYEILPNDPRFPILFERMTEGKKKTFLLSDSYMIIVVLACNFHIALMSYIYFKQEYLVMSNANDVSMQQQQYSIVEYIGYNEGGSCGYCHREEASPASIGVMGYHLSCEHFNQLLDRGCSRLKISGMWTCSLSVSHYNELLDRGMRRSGKYLYKPVIANTCCPQYTIRLDVNNFRLSRTQKRVLRRMNDFLQKDIRPSERSKISEDNVARKTSGNNAVSSNSQVKKVQDEGKKTLNNDFQNKGKKKKVLRQERAFQKMRDKGINIKEAQKIRQEKEESRRRTLKSFIINYDPQTFKHKLEVRLVDSNSSEFYETFKESFKLYEKYQKIVHHDTRCNKTGYRNFLADSPLFNDERDESKSVALGSYHQQYYLDDHLIAVGVVDILPRCLSAKYLYYNPDYEFLTLGTYTALREIAFTQELAKERPQLHYYYMGFYIHSCQKMCYKKRFRPSDLLCDRSFTWVPLDRCLEMMEKHGERIEAFAPDAPIAEKCPLVSIKCLYKMNVLPYRILLTLPDFKETETFMEEYARIVGPVAREMLLYRK
;
A
#
# COMPACT_ATOMS: atom_id res chain seq x y z
N MET A 1 -3.28 1.87 -33.76
CA MET A 1 -4.19 2.82 -34.43
C MET A 1 -5.53 2.10 -34.54
N MET A 2 -6.69 2.57 -34.10
CA MET A 2 -7.16 3.88 -33.63
C MET A 2 -7.93 3.66 -32.30
N GLN A 3 -7.73 4.54 -31.32
CA GLN A 3 -8.47 4.54 -30.06
C GLN A 3 -9.55 5.63 -30.11
N CYS A 4 -10.81 5.20 -30.00
CA CYS A 4 -11.97 6.05 -29.77
C CYS A 4 -11.77 6.93 -28.52
N GLY A 5 -11.71 8.24 -28.72
CA GLY A 5 -11.87 9.22 -27.65
C GLY A 5 -13.35 9.46 -27.36
N ARG A 6 -13.79 9.12 -26.14
CA ARG A 6 -15.06 9.62 -25.59
C ARG A 6 -14.85 11.03 -25.08
N LEU A 7 -15.44 12.02 -25.75
CA LEU A 7 -15.60 13.38 -25.23
C LEU A 7 -16.67 13.40 -24.12
N SER A 8 -16.27 13.84 -22.93
CA SER A 8 -17.20 14.24 -21.88
C SER A 8 -17.50 15.74 -21.99
N VAL A 9 -18.77 16.06 -22.22
CA VAL A 9 -19.33 17.42 -22.31
C VAL A 9 -19.17 18.14 -20.97
N ILE A 10 -18.49 19.29 -20.97
CA ILE A 10 -18.44 20.23 -19.86
C ILE A 10 -19.52 21.29 -20.13
N ILE A 11 -20.57 21.32 -19.29
CA ILE A 11 -21.51 22.43 -19.24
C ILE A 11 -20.82 23.54 -18.45
N ASN A 12 -20.30 24.55 -19.14
CA ASN A 12 -19.76 25.75 -18.52
C ASN A 12 -20.90 26.67 -18.08
N ASP A 13 -21.12 26.72 -16.78
CA ASP A 13 -21.90 27.77 -16.16
C ASP A 13 -21.11 29.09 -16.16
N SER A 14 -21.79 30.14 -16.56
CA SER A 14 -21.27 31.47 -16.85
C SER A 14 -20.63 32.16 -15.64
N ARG A 15 -19.35 32.55 -15.77
CA ARG A 15 -18.72 33.79 -15.22
C ARG A 15 -17.26 33.89 -15.67
N LEU A 16 -17.04 34.56 -16.80
CA LEU A 16 -15.73 34.96 -17.29
C LEU A 16 -15.12 36.04 -16.38
N SER A 17 -14.04 35.72 -15.68
CA SER A 17 -13.12 36.73 -15.13
C SER A 17 -12.11 37.12 -16.20
N VAL A 18 -12.24 38.34 -16.71
CA VAL A 18 -11.34 39.00 -17.66
C VAL A 18 -9.98 39.25 -16.99
N ILE A 19 -8.91 38.67 -17.54
CA ILE A 19 -7.54 39.13 -17.25
C ILE A 19 -7.13 40.06 -18.38
N ARG A 20 -7.09 41.36 -18.08
CA ARG A 20 -6.51 42.42 -18.91
C ARG A 20 -4.99 42.25 -18.94
N TYR A 21 -4.38 42.15 -20.12
CA TYR A 21 -3.01 42.60 -20.33
C TYR A 21 -3.05 43.98 -20.97
N SER A 22 -2.40 44.93 -20.30
CA SER A 22 -2.27 46.32 -20.71
C SER A 22 -1.33 46.49 -21.91
N SER A 23 -1.77 47.37 -22.80
CA SER A 23 -1.14 47.96 -23.97
C SER A 23 0.31 48.43 -23.80
N PHE A 24 1.16 48.09 -24.76
CA PHE A 24 2.23 48.96 -25.27
C PHE A 24 2.40 48.68 -26.77
N LEU A 25 1.58 49.34 -27.57
CA LEU A 25 1.75 49.50 -29.01
C LEU A 25 1.11 50.83 -29.35
N ASP A 26 1.95 51.84 -29.56
CA ASP A 26 1.62 52.98 -30.40
C ASP A 26 2.89 53.49 -31.08
N ALA A 27 2.68 53.93 -32.31
CA ALA A 27 3.60 54.60 -33.23
C ALA A 27 4.68 53.74 -33.91
N ALA A 28 4.40 53.34 -35.17
CA ALA A 28 4.95 54.09 -36.32
C ALA A 28 4.55 53.42 -37.65
N THR A 29 3.74 54.11 -38.45
CA THR A 29 3.64 53.87 -39.90
C THR A 29 3.41 55.21 -40.57
N THR A 30 4.49 55.86 -41.04
CA THR A 30 4.51 56.67 -42.28
C THR A 30 5.94 57.09 -42.59
N ALA A 31 6.38 56.83 -43.82
CA ALA A 31 7.67 57.24 -44.39
C ALA A 31 7.76 58.77 -44.58
N PRO A 32 8.97 59.33 -44.75
CA PRO A 32 9.39 59.65 -46.12
C PRO A 32 10.91 59.57 -46.40
N GLY A 33 11.25 59.31 -47.67
CA GLY A 33 12.17 60.15 -48.49
C GLY A 33 13.70 60.05 -48.30
N PRO A 34 14.49 59.95 -49.40
CA PRO A 34 15.94 59.72 -49.36
C PRO A 34 16.77 61.02 -49.57
N SER A 35 17.94 61.15 -48.92
CA SER A 35 19.07 61.96 -49.41
C SER A 35 20.30 61.92 -48.51
N ASP A 36 21.45 61.70 -49.17
CA ASP A 36 22.76 62.34 -48.99
C ASP A 36 23.68 62.08 -47.78
N ALA A 37 24.82 61.48 -48.14
CA ALA A 37 26.20 61.96 -47.91
C ALA A 37 26.61 62.36 -46.48
N THR A 38 27.58 61.64 -45.91
CA THR A 38 28.99 62.06 -45.82
C THR A 38 29.80 61.17 -44.86
N THR A 39 31.09 61.19 -45.15
CA THR A 39 32.31 60.61 -44.58
C THR A 39 32.57 60.74 -43.07
N ASP A 40 33.52 59.90 -42.63
CA ASP A 40 34.44 60.01 -41.49
C ASP A 40 33.95 59.66 -40.08
N SER A 41 34.79 59.25 -39.13
CA SER A 41 36.02 58.43 -39.06
C SER A 41 36.35 58.44 -37.56
N SER A 42 36.91 57.36 -37.02
CA SER A 42 37.59 57.28 -35.70
C SER A 42 36.74 57.61 -34.44
N SER A 43 36.89 57.03 -33.27
CA SER A 43 37.82 56.07 -32.68
C SER A 43 37.32 55.80 -31.25
N ASN A 44 37.56 54.59 -30.76
CA ASN A 44 37.82 54.24 -29.35
C ASN A 44 36.82 54.70 -28.29
N LEU A 45 36.14 53.72 -27.68
CA LEU A 45 36.41 53.33 -26.29
C LEU A 45 35.56 52.13 -25.88
N LEU A 46 36.14 51.30 -25.00
CA LEU A 46 35.57 50.18 -24.26
C LEU A 46 35.71 48.79 -24.90
N GLU A 47 36.97 48.35 -25.03
CA GLU A 47 37.32 47.04 -24.47
C GLU A 47 37.17 47.11 -22.95
N GLU A 48 36.32 46.26 -22.36
CA GLU A 48 36.74 45.36 -21.29
C GLU A 48 35.62 44.43 -20.82
N GLN A 49 36.01 43.17 -20.57
CA GLN A 49 35.37 42.19 -19.70
C GLN A 49 34.12 41.44 -20.20
N CYS A 50 34.34 40.36 -20.95
CA CYS A 50 33.92 39.04 -20.47
C CYS A 50 34.74 37.92 -21.13
N GLY A 51 35.90 37.65 -20.56
CA GLY A 51 36.61 36.41 -20.81
C GLY A 51 36.10 35.30 -19.90
N SER A 52 35.86 34.14 -20.52
CA SER A 52 36.17 32.79 -20.02
C SER A 52 35.03 31.90 -19.46
N LYS A 53 34.82 30.81 -20.22
CA LYS A 53 34.36 29.45 -19.86
C LYS A 53 32.86 29.12 -19.98
N ASN A 54 32.39 28.91 -21.22
CA ASN A 54 31.48 27.78 -21.51
C ASN A 54 31.33 27.39 -23.00
N THR A 55 32.38 27.45 -23.81
CA THR A 55 32.35 26.92 -25.20
C THR A 55 32.71 25.44 -25.25
N LYS A 56 31.92 24.58 -24.61
CA LYS A 56 32.01 23.11 -24.81
C LYS A 56 30.68 22.41 -25.11
N VAL A 57 29.55 23.10 -25.13
CA VAL A 57 28.23 22.46 -25.35
C VAL A 57 27.75 22.54 -26.81
N VAL A 58 28.24 23.49 -27.62
CA VAL A 58 27.73 23.70 -28.98
C VAL A 58 28.42 22.84 -30.05
N SER A 59 29.50 22.11 -29.72
CA SER A 59 30.27 21.31 -30.70
C SER A 59 29.71 19.90 -30.96
N ARG A 60 28.76 19.41 -30.16
CA ARG A 60 28.13 18.08 -30.34
C ARG A 60 26.71 18.12 -30.89
N LEU A 61 26.13 19.31 -31.04
CA LEU A 61 24.81 19.47 -31.65
C LEU A 61 24.94 19.32 -33.16
N THR A 62 24.06 18.52 -33.76
CA THR A 62 23.93 18.53 -35.22
C THR A 62 23.48 19.91 -35.67
N GLU A 63 23.83 20.27 -36.90
CA GLU A 63 23.55 21.61 -37.44
C GLU A 63 22.09 22.04 -37.26
N ARG A 64 21.16 21.09 -37.45
CA ARG A 64 19.73 21.28 -37.19
C ARG A 64 19.41 21.68 -35.75
N HIS A 65 19.98 21.00 -34.76
CA HIS A 65 19.73 21.32 -33.35
C HIS A 65 20.44 22.61 -32.91
N ARG A 66 21.55 22.96 -33.57
CA ARG A 66 22.19 24.26 -33.38
C ARG A 66 21.28 25.39 -33.86
N LEU A 67 20.71 25.26 -35.06
CA LEU A 67 19.76 26.24 -35.61
C LEU A 67 18.55 26.42 -34.70
N ILE A 68 17.96 25.33 -34.19
CA ILE A 68 16.83 25.40 -33.25
C ILE A 68 17.23 26.12 -31.95
N ALA A 69 18.41 25.81 -31.39
CA ALA A 69 18.90 26.46 -30.17
C ALA A 69 19.21 27.95 -30.36
N GLU A 70 19.60 28.36 -31.57
CA GLU A 70 19.81 29.77 -31.96
C GLU A 70 18.50 30.48 -32.35
N GLY A 71 17.34 29.81 -32.27
CA GLY A 71 16.06 30.37 -32.68
C GLY A 71 15.90 30.54 -34.20
N ARG A 72 16.77 29.90 -34.99
CA ARG A 72 16.78 29.95 -36.45
C ARG A 72 15.92 28.84 -37.04
N LEU A 73 15.46 29.05 -38.27
CA LEU A 73 14.59 28.12 -38.97
C LEU A 73 15.39 26.87 -39.42
N PRO A 74 15.06 25.66 -38.92
CA PRO A 74 15.74 24.44 -39.35
C PRO A 74 15.30 24.04 -40.78
N PRO A 75 16.17 23.46 -41.62
CA PRO A 75 15.80 22.99 -42.95
C PRO A 75 14.85 21.79 -42.88
N ILE A 76 13.93 21.69 -43.84
CA ILE A 76 13.05 20.51 -44.01
C ILE A 76 13.88 19.38 -44.61
N THR A 77 14.07 18.30 -43.86
CA THR A 77 14.91 17.16 -44.27
C THR A 77 14.13 15.85 -44.37
N TYR A 78 13.02 15.71 -43.64
CA TYR A 78 12.26 14.47 -43.57
C TYR A 78 10.86 14.61 -44.18
N GLU A 79 10.34 13.53 -44.77
CA GLU A 79 9.02 13.53 -45.44
C GLU A 79 7.85 13.84 -44.49
N TRP A 80 7.95 13.46 -43.22
CA TRP A 80 6.90 13.78 -42.25
C TRP A 80 6.76 15.29 -42.00
N GLU A 81 7.82 16.07 -42.21
CA GLU A 81 7.81 17.53 -42.04
C GLU A 81 7.03 18.24 -43.16
N LYS A 82 6.75 17.54 -44.26
CA LYS A 82 5.90 18.03 -45.33
C LYS A 82 4.41 17.84 -45.04
N LYS A 83 4.05 17.03 -44.03
CA LYS A 83 2.65 16.78 -43.63
C LYS A 83 2.01 18.04 -43.05
N LEU A 84 0.68 18.13 -43.18
CA LEU A 84 -0.11 19.31 -42.82
C LEU A 84 0.07 19.73 -41.35
N TRP A 85 0.05 18.77 -40.43
CA TRP A 85 0.22 19.04 -38.99
C TRP A 85 1.61 19.61 -38.67
N ALA A 86 2.67 19.12 -39.33
CA ALA A 86 4.03 19.61 -39.13
C ALA A 86 4.22 21.01 -39.73
N LYS A 87 3.55 21.30 -40.86
CA LYS A 87 3.45 22.65 -41.43
C LYS A 87 2.74 23.62 -40.47
N ARG A 88 1.62 23.20 -39.84
CA ARG A 88 0.89 24.00 -38.82
C ARG A 88 1.77 24.32 -37.62
N GLU A 89 2.50 23.34 -37.10
CA GLU A 89 3.42 23.52 -35.96
C GLU A 89 4.59 24.47 -36.32
N ARG A 90 5.16 24.31 -37.51
CA ARG A 90 6.23 25.17 -38.02
C ARG A 90 5.77 26.61 -38.22
N PHE A 91 4.56 26.82 -38.75
CA PHE A 91 3.96 28.14 -38.87
C PHE A 91 3.63 28.73 -37.49
N GLY A 92 3.11 27.94 -36.55
CA GLY A 92 2.86 28.39 -35.17
C GLY A 92 4.12 28.83 -34.43
N THR A 93 5.26 28.21 -34.74
CA THR A 93 6.55 28.50 -34.09
C THR A 93 7.30 29.67 -34.73
N TYR A 94 7.32 29.75 -36.06
CA TYR A 94 8.15 30.73 -36.81
C TYR A 94 7.33 31.77 -37.58
N GLY A 95 6.00 31.71 -37.54
CA GLY A 95 5.11 32.62 -38.26
C GLY A 95 5.34 32.59 -39.77
N LEU A 96 5.22 33.76 -40.41
CA LEU A 96 5.45 33.94 -41.85
C LEU A 96 6.89 33.60 -42.28
N ALA A 97 7.86 33.66 -41.36
CA ALA A 97 9.25 33.30 -41.66
C ALA A 97 9.42 31.79 -41.93
N SER A 98 8.42 30.96 -41.59
CA SER A 98 8.41 29.52 -41.90
C SER A 98 8.30 29.20 -43.40
N GLY A 99 7.87 30.17 -44.22
CA GLY A 99 7.56 29.98 -45.65
C GLY A 99 6.28 29.19 -45.92
N VAL A 100 5.50 28.84 -44.89
CA VAL A 100 4.22 28.15 -45.03
C VAL A 100 3.12 29.16 -45.28
N LYS A 101 2.35 28.97 -46.37
CA LYS A 101 1.20 29.83 -46.69
C LYS A 101 0.05 29.55 -45.72
N PRO A 102 -0.59 30.57 -45.10
CA PRO A 102 -1.72 30.37 -44.19
C PRO A 102 -2.92 29.64 -44.81
N GLU A 103 -3.13 29.80 -46.12
CA GLU A 103 -4.20 29.15 -46.88
C GLU A 103 -4.10 27.61 -46.82
N GLU A 104 -2.88 27.08 -46.85
CA GLU A 104 -2.63 25.64 -46.78
C GLU A 104 -2.91 25.06 -45.38
N LEU A 105 -3.10 25.88 -44.35
CA LEU A 105 -3.29 25.39 -42.98
C LEU A 105 -4.75 25.05 -42.68
N TRP A 106 -5.69 25.55 -43.47
CA TRP A 106 -7.11 25.23 -43.32
C TRP A 106 -7.43 23.82 -43.82
N PRO A 107 -8.41 23.13 -43.21
CA PRO A 107 -8.91 21.87 -43.75
C PRO A 107 -9.41 22.04 -45.18
N SER A 108 -9.26 21.00 -46.00
CA SER A 108 -9.81 21.01 -47.36
C SER A 108 -11.34 20.92 -47.33
N ILE A 109 -11.98 21.32 -48.43
CA ILE A 109 -13.44 21.18 -48.57
C ILE A 109 -13.86 19.71 -48.43
N GLU A 110 -13.04 18.79 -48.94
CA GLU A 110 -13.26 17.34 -48.85
C GLU A 110 -13.17 16.86 -47.39
N GLU A 111 -12.18 17.31 -46.62
CA GLU A 111 -12.04 16.99 -45.19
C GLU A 111 -13.25 17.49 -44.38
N ILE A 112 -13.75 18.69 -44.67
CA ILE A 112 -14.94 19.25 -44.01
C ILE A 112 -16.18 18.43 -44.36
N GLN A 113 -16.36 18.08 -45.63
CA GLN A 113 -17.49 17.26 -46.09
C GLN A 113 -17.45 15.85 -45.50
N GLU A 114 -16.27 15.24 -45.35
CA GLU A 114 -16.10 13.97 -44.65
C GLU A 114 -16.50 14.10 -43.17
N GLU A 115 -16.03 15.14 -42.45
CA GLU A 115 -16.42 15.37 -41.06
C GLU A 115 -17.94 15.57 -40.88
N GLU A 116 -18.57 16.32 -41.79
CA GLU A 116 -20.02 16.52 -41.81
C GLU A 116 -20.78 15.23 -42.14
N ALA A 117 -20.26 14.39 -43.04
CA ALA A 117 -20.87 13.13 -43.43
C ALA A 117 -20.86 12.07 -42.31
N ILE A 118 -19.86 12.08 -41.42
CA ILE A 118 -19.79 11.10 -40.33
C ILE A 118 -20.89 11.35 -39.28
N GLY A 119 -21.42 12.58 -39.19
CA GLY A 119 -22.64 12.85 -38.42
C GLY A 119 -22.54 12.61 -36.91
N TRP A 120 -21.34 12.74 -36.31
CA TRP A 120 -21.12 12.53 -34.86
C TRP A 120 -21.96 13.46 -33.98
N TYR A 121 -22.34 14.64 -34.49
CA TYR A 121 -23.02 15.68 -33.73
C TYR A 121 -24.48 15.80 -34.15
N MET A 122 -25.38 15.54 -33.20
CA MET A 122 -26.82 15.75 -33.38
C MET A 122 -27.20 17.21 -33.14
N LYS A 123 -28.23 17.69 -33.84
CA LYS A 123 -28.77 19.03 -33.59
C LYS A 123 -29.39 19.09 -32.20
N TYR A 124 -29.16 20.19 -31.49
CA TYR A 124 -29.62 20.39 -30.12
C TYR A 124 -31.12 20.11 -29.92
N ASN A 125 -31.97 20.59 -30.85
CA ASN A 125 -33.42 20.39 -30.77
C ASN A 125 -33.85 18.94 -30.90
N ASP A 126 -33.10 18.12 -31.64
CA ASP A 126 -33.41 16.70 -31.81
C ASP A 126 -33.02 15.92 -30.55
N VAL A 127 -31.88 16.28 -29.93
CA VAL A 127 -31.48 15.74 -28.61
C VAL A 127 -32.52 16.05 -27.54
N LEU A 128 -33.08 17.27 -27.52
CA LEU A 128 -34.14 17.62 -26.56
C LEU A 128 -35.39 16.76 -26.72
N LYS A 129 -35.82 16.50 -27.97
CA LYS A 129 -36.96 15.63 -28.26
C LYS A 129 -36.70 14.20 -27.78
N ASP A 130 -35.50 13.68 -28.04
CA ASP A 130 -35.13 12.32 -27.61
C ASP A 130 -35.11 12.19 -26.09
N VAL A 131 -34.60 13.19 -25.38
CA VAL A 131 -34.62 13.23 -23.92
C VAL A 131 -36.05 13.27 -23.39
N GLU A 132 -36.94 14.06 -24.00
CA GLU A 132 -38.35 14.12 -23.59
C GLU A 132 -39.08 12.80 -23.84
N ASN A 133 -38.84 12.16 -25.00
CA ASN A 133 -39.39 10.85 -25.34
C ASN A 133 -38.90 9.76 -24.37
N ALA A 134 -37.61 9.77 -24.03
CA ALA A 134 -37.03 8.86 -23.05
C ALA A 134 -37.67 9.04 -21.65
N LYS A 135 -37.92 10.29 -21.22
CA LYS A 135 -38.64 10.58 -19.96
C LYS A 135 -40.06 10.04 -19.98
N LYS A 136 -40.81 10.25 -21.07
CA LYS A 136 -42.19 9.74 -21.23
C LYS A 136 -42.24 8.22 -21.20
N SER A 137 -41.33 7.55 -21.92
CA SER A 137 -41.22 6.10 -21.95
C SER A 137 -40.89 5.53 -20.56
N LYS A 138 -39.91 6.12 -19.86
CA LYS A 138 -39.55 5.72 -18.50
C LYS A 138 -40.73 5.87 -17.53
N HIS A 139 -41.46 7.00 -17.60
CA HIS A 139 -42.63 7.25 -16.77
C HIS A 139 -43.74 6.21 -17.02
N ALA A 140 -44.02 5.89 -18.28
CA ALA A 140 -44.99 4.88 -18.65
C ALA A 140 -44.61 3.48 -18.12
N ALA A 141 -43.33 3.11 -18.23
CA ALA A 141 -42.82 1.84 -17.69
C ALA A 141 -42.94 1.77 -16.17
N THR A 142 -42.65 2.87 -15.45
CA THR A 142 -42.85 2.95 -13.99
C THR A 142 -44.32 2.79 -13.62
N LEU A 143 -45.23 3.46 -14.33
CA LEU A 143 -46.66 3.36 -14.05
C LEU A 143 -47.20 1.94 -14.28
N ALA A 144 -46.74 1.27 -15.35
CA ALA A 144 -47.09 -0.11 -15.64
C ALA A 144 -46.60 -1.06 -14.53
N ARG A 145 -45.36 -0.88 -14.07
CA ARG A 145 -44.77 -1.66 -12.97
C ARG A 145 -45.53 -1.47 -11.65
N LEU A 146 -45.94 -0.24 -11.33
CA LEU A 146 -46.72 0.05 -10.12
C LEU A 146 -48.08 -0.65 -10.14
N LYS A 147 -48.75 -0.68 -11.30
CA LYS A 147 -50.01 -1.41 -11.47
C LYS A 147 -49.84 -2.92 -11.29
N GLU A 148 -48.76 -3.48 -11.83
CA GLU A 148 -48.43 -4.90 -11.67
C GLU A 148 -48.15 -5.26 -10.20
N VAL A 149 -47.37 -4.43 -9.50
CA VAL A 149 -47.07 -4.65 -8.07
C VAL A 149 -48.34 -4.59 -7.24
N ALA A 150 -49.22 -3.62 -7.46
CA ALA A 150 -50.50 -3.52 -6.77
C ALA A 150 -51.38 -4.77 -6.96
N ALA A 151 -51.44 -5.30 -8.19
CA ALA A 151 -52.17 -6.54 -8.48
C ALA A 151 -51.56 -7.78 -7.83
N LEU A 152 -50.25 -7.79 -7.58
CA LEU A 152 -49.56 -8.88 -6.87
C LEU A 152 -49.73 -8.78 -5.35
N GLU A 153 -49.76 -7.56 -4.80
CA GLU A 153 -50.01 -7.33 -3.37
C GLU A 153 -51.41 -7.78 -2.96
N GLU A 154 -52.41 -7.59 -3.82
CA GLU A 154 -53.77 -8.08 -3.58
C GLU A 154 -53.83 -9.61 -3.46
N LYS A 155 -53.00 -10.34 -4.22
CA LYS A 155 -52.91 -11.82 -4.23
C LYS A 155 -51.99 -12.39 -3.15
N TYR A 156 -51.22 -11.54 -2.47
CA TYR A 156 -50.20 -11.97 -1.52
C TYR A 156 -50.76 -12.70 -0.27
N PRO A 157 -51.88 -12.28 0.35
CA PRO A 157 -52.41 -12.94 1.54
C PRO A 157 -52.81 -14.40 1.29
N GLU A 158 -53.41 -14.69 0.14
CA GLU A 158 -53.79 -16.05 -0.25
C GLU A 158 -52.57 -16.94 -0.47
N LYS A 159 -51.56 -16.44 -1.19
CA LYS A 159 -50.27 -17.12 -1.39
C LYS A 159 -49.52 -17.40 -0.09
N LEU A 160 -49.59 -16.47 0.86
CA LEU A 160 -48.97 -16.63 2.17
C LEU A 160 -49.64 -17.76 2.96
N LYS A 161 -50.98 -17.85 2.90
CA LYS A 161 -51.73 -18.93 3.54
C LYS A 161 -51.37 -20.29 2.95
N GLU A 162 -51.35 -20.41 1.62
CA GLU A 162 -50.93 -21.62 0.88
C GLU A 162 -49.52 -22.07 1.30
N PHE A 163 -48.58 -21.13 1.42
CA PHE A 163 -47.20 -21.43 1.83
C PHE A 163 -47.10 -21.94 3.29
N LEU A 164 -47.85 -21.35 4.21
CA LEU A 164 -47.84 -21.74 5.62
C LEU A 164 -48.48 -23.12 5.85
N GLU A 165 -49.50 -23.48 5.08
CA GLU A 165 -50.09 -24.82 5.09
C GLU A 165 -49.10 -25.87 4.58
N ASN A 166 -48.39 -25.60 3.48
CA ASN A 166 -47.36 -26.49 2.94
C ASN A 166 -46.17 -26.69 3.89
N GLN A 167 -45.82 -25.72 4.75
CA GLN A 167 -44.73 -25.90 5.72
C GLN A 167 -45.08 -26.86 6.87
N LYS A 168 -46.37 -27.07 7.19
CA LYS A 168 -46.78 -27.97 8.28
C LYS A 168 -46.66 -29.45 7.91
N GLU A 169 -46.60 -29.80 6.64
CA GLU A 169 -46.51 -31.20 6.17
C GLU A 169 -45.07 -31.74 6.10
N VAL A 170 -44.02 -30.92 6.28
CA VAL A 170 -42.63 -31.29 5.94
C VAL A 170 -41.75 -31.67 7.17
N VAL A 171 -42.33 -31.90 8.35
CA VAL A 171 -41.57 -32.50 9.48
C VAL A 171 -41.88 -33.99 9.56
N PRO A 172 -40.95 -34.90 9.20
CA PRO A 172 -41.21 -36.33 9.37
C PRO A 172 -41.27 -36.65 10.86
N VAL A 173 -42.45 -37.04 11.34
CA VAL A 173 -42.64 -37.53 12.70
C VAL A 173 -41.92 -38.88 12.80
N LYS A 174 -40.78 -38.93 13.51
CA LYS A 174 -40.07 -40.17 13.85
C LYS A 174 -41.08 -41.18 14.43
N SER A 175 -41.05 -42.42 13.95
CA SER A 175 -41.97 -43.46 14.43
C SER A 175 -41.71 -43.77 15.90
N LYS A 176 -42.74 -44.23 16.63
CA LYS A 176 -42.64 -44.56 18.06
C LYS A 176 -41.50 -45.56 18.35
N GLN A 177 -41.26 -46.50 17.43
CA GLN A 177 -40.20 -47.50 17.54
C GLN A 177 -38.80 -46.90 17.40
N GLU A 178 -38.63 -45.88 16.56
CA GLU A 178 -37.35 -45.17 16.39
C GLU A 178 -37.02 -44.33 17.63
N LEU A 179 -38.03 -43.68 18.23
CA LEU A 179 -37.86 -42.93 19.48
C LEU A 179 -37.45 -43.84 20.64
N GLU A 180 -38.07 -45.01 20.76
CA GLU A 180 -37.75 -46.01 21.79
C GLU A 180 -36.38 -46.67 21.58
N ALA A 181 -35.91 -46.80 20.33
CA ALA A 181 -34.56 -47.29 20.03
C ALA A 181 -33.49 -46.24 20.38
N GLU A 182 -33.75 -44.96 20.06
CA GLU A 182 -32.88 -43.83 20.37
C GLU A 182 -32.74 -43.64 21.88
N GLN A 183 -33.83 -43.76 22.63
CA GLN A 183 -33.81 -43.69 24.09
C GLN A 183 -32.99 -44.83 24.71
N ARG A 184 -33.12 -46.07 24.21
CA ARG A 184 -32.34 -47.22 24.70
C ARG A 184 -30.84 -47.07 24.43
N ALA A 185 -30.46 -46.54 23.28
CA ALA A 185 -29.06 -46.27 22.95
C ALA A 185 -28.45 -45.19 23.87
N LYS A 186 -29.23 -44.15 24.18
CA LYS A 186 -28.84 -43.08 25.09
C LYS A 186 -28.63 -43.57 26.53
N ASP A 187 -29.55 -44.38 27.03
CA ASP A 187 -29.46 -44.98 28.37
C ASP A 187 -28.19 -45.85 28.51
N MET A 188 -27.84 -46.60 27.47
CA MET A 188 -26.61 -47.42 27.43
C MET A 188 -25.34 -46.60 27.43
N LEU A 189 -25.30 -45.50 26.67
CA LEU A 189 -24.18 -44.57 26.63
C LEU A 189 -23.94 -43.94 28.02
N GLU A 190 -25.01 -43.56 28.71
CA GLU A 190 -24.93 -42.97 30.05
C GLU A 190 -24.36 -43.95 31.09
N TYR A 191 -24.74 -45.24 31.01
CA TYR A 191 -24.31 -46.23 31.97
C TYR A 191 -22.88 -46.77 31.73
N TYR A 192 -22.49 -46.97 30.47
CA TYR A 192 -21.17 -47.54 30.13
C TYR A 192 -20.12 -46.48 29.77
N GLY A 193 -20.53 -45.25 29.46
CA GLY A 193 -19.63 -44.12 29.14
C GLY A 193 -19.03 -44.14 27.73
N TYR A 194 -19.44 -45.08 26.88
CA TYR A 194 -19.07 -45.14 25.47
C TYR A 194 -20.23 -45.64 24.61
N GLU A 195 -20.23 -45.29 23.32
CA GLU A 195 -21.36 -45.52 22.43
C GLU A 195 -21.42 -46.99 21.97
N ILE A 196 -22.58 -47.63 22.17
CA ILE A 196 -22.85 -49.01 21.74
C ILE A 196 -23.98 -48.95 20.72
N LEU A 197 -23.70 -49.34 19.48
CA LEU A 197 -24.67 -49.25 18.39
C LEU A 197 -25.79 -50.30 18.56
N PRO A 198 -27.06 -49.97 18.27
CA PRO A 198 -28.19 -50.90 18.41
C PRO A 198 -28.09 -52.20 17.60
N ASN A 199 -27.26 -52.22 16.55
CA ASN A 199 -27.05 -53.38 15.69
C ASN A 199 -25.87 -54.27 16.16
N ASP A 200 -25.17 -53.93 17.25
CA ASP A 200 -24.09 -54.78 17.80
C ASP A 200 -24.73 -56.04 18.43
N PRO A 201 -24.25 -57.27 18.12
CA PRO A 201 -24.76 -58.51 18.70
C PRO A 201 -24.73 -58.55 20.24
N ARG A 202 -23.89 -57.73 20.87
CA ARG A 202 -23.76 -57.62 22.33
C ARG A 202 -24.78 -56.66 22.96
N PHE A 203 -25.47 -55.84 22.17
CA PHE A 203 -26.40 -54.82 22.65
C PHE A 203 -27.51 -55.38 23.56
N PRO A 204 -28.21 -56.49 23.23
CA PRO A 204 -29.26 -57.03 24.09
C PRO A 204 -28.72 -57.51 25.45
N ILE A 205 -27.57 -58.18 25.43
CA ILE A 205 -26.92 -58.77 26.61
C ILE A 205 -26.45 -57.67 27.57
N LEU A 206 -25.86 -56.60 27.02
CA LEU A 206 -25.37 -55.47 27.81
C LEU A 206 -26.52 -54.61 28.35
N PHE A 207 -27.60 -54.45 27.58
CA PHE A 207 -28.80 -53.74 28.04
C PHE A 207 -29.46 -54.48 29.21
N GLU A 208 -29.57 -55.81 29.14
CA GLU A 208 -30.14 -56.61 30.22
C GLU A 208 -29.29 -56.52 31.50
N ARG A 209 -27.96 -56.65 31.40
CA ARG A 209 -27.03 -56.44 32.53
C ARG A 209 -27.12 -55.05 33.14
N MET A 210 -27.28 -54.01 32.32
CA MET A 210 -27.50 -52.64 32.80
C MET A 210 -28.79 -52.55 33.63
N THR A 211 -29.89 -53.15 33.15
CA THR A 211 -31.18 -53.11 33.87
C THR A 211 -31.13 -53.89 35.19
N GLU A 212 -30.40 -55.00 35.25
CA GLU A 212 -30.17 -55.76 36.49
C GLU A 212 -29.26 -55.00 37.47
N GLY A 213 -28.22 -54.33 36.98
CA GLY A 213 -27.35 -53.47 37.78
C GLY A 213 -28.07 -52.27 38.40
N LYS A 214 -28.98 -51.64 37.64
CA LYS A 214 -29.87 -50.59 38.14
C LYS A 214 -30.84 -51.10 39.21
N LYS A 215 -31.38 -52.32 39.09
CA LYS A 215 -32.24 -52.93 40.13
C LYS A 215 -31.48 -53.23 41.43
N LYS A 216 -30.23 -53.70 41.34
CA LYS A 216 -29.40 -53.95 42.54
C LYS A 216 -28.96 -52.67 43.25
N THR A 217 -28.65 -51.61 42.52
CA THR A 217 -28.28 -50.30 43.09
C THR A 217 -29.47 -49.60 43.76
N PHE A 218 -30.68 -49.75 43.20
CA PHE A 218 -31.91 -49.25 43.81
C PHE A 218 -32.25 -49.94 45.15
N LEU A 219 -31.98 -51.26 45.27
CA LEU A 219 -32.19 -52.00 46.51
C LEU A 219 -31.13 -51.70 47.60
N LEU A 220 -29.97 -51.15 47.23
CA LEU A 220 -28.92 -50.72 48.16
C LEU A 220 -29.10 -49.27 48.64
N SER A 221 -29.86 -48.43 47.93
CA SER A 221 -30.08 -47.02 48.30
C SER A 221 -31.17 -46.79 49.35
N ASP A 222 -32.06 -47.76 49.59
CA ASP A 222 -33.19 -47.60 50.52
C ASP A 222 -32.83 -47.74 52.01
N SER A 223 -31.62 -48.18 52.36
CA SER A 223 -31.23 -48.41 53.76
C SER A 223 -30.31 -47.35 54.39
N TYR A 224 -29.81 -46.35 53.64
CA TYR A 224 -28.84 -45.38 54.17
C TYR A 224 -29.12 -43.90 53.87
N MET A 225 -30.22 -43.56 53.19
CA MET A 225 -30.49 -42.19 52.72
C MET A 225 -31.65 -41.46 53.42
N ILE A 226 -32.02 -41.85 54.65
CA ILE A 226 -33.02 -41.09 55.44
C ILE A 226 -32.36 -40.08 56.41
N ILE A 227 -31.06 -40.23 56.74
CA ILE A 227 -30.41 -39.38 57.76
C ILE A 227 -29.52 -38.27 57.17
N VAL A 228 -29.01 -38.41 55.94
CA VAL A 228 -28.09 -37.40 55.34
C VAL A 228 -28.80 -36.38 54.43
N VAL A 229 -30.01 -36.69 53.91
CA VAL A 229 -30.75 -35.81 52.99
C VAL A 229 -31.33 -34.56 53.68
N LEU A 230 -31.58 -34.59 54.99
CA LEU A 230 -32.12 -33.43 55.70
C LEU A 230 -31.07 -32.36 56.04
N ALA A 231 -29.78 -32.69 56.03
CA ALA A 231 -28.70 -31.71 56.31
C ALA A 231 -28.14 -31.03 55.04
N CYS A 232 -28.12 -31.71 53.89
CA CYS A 232 -27.61 -31.12 52.64
C CYS A 232 -28.63 -30.25 51.90
N ASN A 233 -29.93 -30.46 52.10
CA ASN A 233 -30.98 -29.74 51.35
C ASN A 233 -31.15 -28.28 51.76
N PHE A 234 -30.61 -27.84 52.90
CA PHE A 234 -30.60 -26.41 53.25
C PHE A 234 -29.44 -25.65 52.59
N HIS A 235 -28.33 -26.32 52.28
CA HIS A 235 -27.16 -25.68 51.65
C HIS A 235 -27.27 -25.63 50.12
N ILE A 236 -27.88 -26.65 49.50
CA ILE A 236 -28.14 -26.66 48.05
C ILE A 236 -29.25 -25.67 47.69
N ALA A 237 -30.27 -25.50 48.54
CA ALA A 237 -31.34 -24.51 48.27
C ALA A 237 -30.83 -23.06 48.31
N LEU A 238 -29.85 -22.73 49.18
CA LEU A 238 -29.27 -21.39 49.24
C LEU A 238 -28.31 -21.11 48.06
N MET A 239 -27.54 -22.12 47.61
CA MET A 239 -26.65 -21.99 46.44
C MET A 239 -27.44 -21.95 45.13
N SER A 240 -28.52 -22.72 45.00
CA SER A 240 -29.40 -22.67 43.83
C SER A 240 -30.18 -21.35 43.75
N TYR A 241 -30.57 -20.73 44.88
CA TYR A 241 -31.23 -19.43 44.85
C TYR A 241 -30.28 -18.29 44.44
N ILE A 242 -28.98 -18.38 44.78
CA ILE A 242 -27.97 -17.42 44.33
C ILE A 242 -27.59 -17.64 42.86
N TYR A 243 -27.46 -18.90 42.40
CA TYR A 243 -27.17 -19.22 40.99
C TYR A 243 -28.35 -18.89 40.06
N PHE A 244 -29.58 -19.19 40.47
CA PHE A 244 -30.77 -18.95 39.66
C PHE A 244 -31.09 -17.45 39.50
N LYS A 245 -30.72 -16.62 40.48
CA LYS A 245 -30.84 -15.15 40.37
C LYS A 245 -29.73 -14.52 39.51
N GLN A 246 -28.63 -15.24 39.24
CA GLN A 246 -27.54 -14.79 38.38
C GLN A 246 -27.77 -15.14 36.90
N GLU A 247 -28.52 -16.21 36.59
CA GLU A 247 -28.89 -16.55 35.20
C GLU A 247 -30.23 -15.93 34.72
N TYR A 248 -31.20 -15.68 35.60
CA TYR A 248 -32.46 -15.04 35.15
C TYR A 248 -32.35 -13.52 34.90
N LEU A 249 -31.30 -12.86 35.42
CA LEU A 249 -30.95 -11.50 35.02
C LEU A 249 -30.21 -11.45 33.66
N VAL A 250 -29.72 -12.59 33.16
CA VAL A 250 -29.00 -12.70 31.88
C VAL A 250 -29.95 -13.02 30.71
N MET A 251 -31.16 -13.53 30.97
CA MET A 251 -32.14 -13.83 29.90
C MET A 251 -33.34 -12.87 29.82
N SER A 252 -33.46 -11.90 30.72
CA SER A 252 -34.49 -10.83 30.65
C SER A 252 -33.94 -9.46 30.23
N ASN A 253 -32.61 -9.33 30.05
CA ASN A 253 -31.98 -8.23 29.30
C ASN A 253 -31.78 -8.55 27.81
N ALA A 254 -32.54 -9.50 27.27
CA ALA A 254 -32.61 -9.78 25.83
C ALA A 254 -33.49 -8.77 25.05
N ASN A 255 -33.80 -7.62 25.65
CA ASN A 255 -34.29 -6.42 24.97
C ASN A 255 -33.29 -5.26 25.05
N ASP A 256 -32.05 -5.51 25.48
CA ASP A 256 -30.97 -4.50 25.51
C ASP A 256 -29.62 -5.09 25.06
N VAL A 257 -29.65 -5.99 24.08
CA VAL A 257 -28.47 -6.26 23.25
C VAL A 257 -28.51 -5.24 22.13
N SER A 258 -27.76 -4.15 22.28
CA SER A 258 -27.34 -3.36 21.13
C SER A 258 -26.84 -4.36 20.08
N MET A 259 -27.50 -4.45 18.93
CA MET A 259 -27.06 -5.29 17.82
C MET A 259 -25.63 -4.90 17.44
N GLN A 260 -24.62 -5.53 18.05
CA GLN A 260 -23.25 -5.44 17.59
C GLN A 260 -23.19 -6.20 16.26
N GLN A 261 -23.24 -5.43 15.17
CA GLN A 261 -23.11 -5.90 13.81
C GLN A 261 -21.78 -6.66 13.64
N GLN A 262 -21.82 -7.99 13.54
CA GLN A 262 -20.64 -8.82 13.29
C GLN A 262 -20.02 -8.51 11.92
N GLN A 263 -18.93 -7.75 11.86
CA GLN A 263 -18.26 -7.43 10.59
C GLN A 263 -17.48 -8.63 10.03
N TYR A 264 -17.72 -8.97 8.76
CA TYR A 264 -17.01 -10.05 8.05
C TYR A 264 -15.94 -9.50 7.11
N SER A 265 -14.89 -10.28 6.87
CA SER A 265 -13.96 -9.99 5.78
C SER A 265 -14.47 -10.57 4.47
N ILE A 266 -14.73 -9.72 3.48
CA ILE A 266 -15.31 -10.10 2.19
C ILE A 266 -14.37 -9.66 1.07
N VAL A 267 -14.01 -10.60 0.20
CA VAL A 267 -13.06 -10.36 -0.90
C VAL A 267 -13.58 -10.91 -2.22
N GLU A 268 -13.24 -10.26 -3.33
CA GLU A 268 -13.42 -10.79 -4.69
C GLU A 268 -12.05 -11.12 -5.27
N TYR A 269 -11.86 -12.36 -5.72
CA TYR A 269 -10.64 -12.72 -6.45
C TYR A 269 -10.77 -12.24 -7.91
N ILE A 270 -9.80 -11.46 -8.40
CA ILE A 270 -9.83 -10.94 -9.78
C ILE A 270 -9.03 -11.84 -10.74
N GLY A 271 -8.13 -12.66 -10.21
CA GLY A 271 -7.23 -13.46 -11.01
C GLY A 271 -5.97 -12.69 -11.40
N TYR A 272 -5.36 -13.16 -12.48
CA TYR A 272 -4.09 -12.67 -12.98
C TYR A 272 -4.28 -11.46 -13.91
N ASN A 273 -3.51 -10.40 -13.67
CA ASN A 273 -3.44 -9.25 -14.59
C ASN A 273 -2.11 -9.27 -15.37
N GLU A 274 -2.17 -9.56 -16.67
CA GLU A 274 -1.07 -9.38 -17.63
C GLU A 274 -1.32 -8.13 -18.47
N GLY A 275 -0.57 -7.05 -18.23
CA GLY A 275 -0.68 -5.84 -19.04
C GLY A 275 -0.21 -4.57 -18.34
N GLY A 276 0.21 -3.58 -19.14
CA GLY A 276 0.65 -2.26 -18.69
C GLY A 276 2.17 -2.07 -18.68
N SER A 277 2.62 -0.82 -18.63
CA SER A 277 4.04 -0.48 -18.55
C SER A 277 4.55 -0.65 -17.12
N CYS A 278 5.68 -1.34 -16.93
CA CYS A 278 6.32 -1.43 -15.62
C CYS A 278 6.75 -0.05 -15.10
N GLY A 279 6.18 0.38 -13.96
CA GLY A 279 6.50 1.66 -13.31
C GLY A 279 7.88 1.76 -12.64
N TYR A 280 8.73 0.73 -12.79
CA TYR A 280 10.09 0.73 -12.22
C TYR A 280 11.19 0.78 -13.28
N CYS A 281 11.05 0.01 -14.37
CA CYS A 281 12.05 -0.02 -15.45
C CYS A 281 11.61 0.70 -16.73
N HIS A 282 10.32 0.98 -16.92
CA HIS A 282 9.76 1.70 -18.07
C HIS A 282 10.18 1.18 -19.46
N ARG A 283 10.58 -0.10 -19.59
CA ARG A 283 10.88 -0.72 -20.89
C ARG A 283 9.57 -1.06 -21.62
N GLU A 284 9.58 -0.99 -22.94
CA GLU A 284 8.38 -1.23 -23.78
C GLU A 284 7.86 -2.67 -23.66
N GLU A 285 8.74 -3.66 -23.48
CA GLU A 285 8.40 -5.08 -23.28
C GLU A 285 8.19 -5.47 -21.80
N ALA A 286 8.16 -4.49 -20.89
CA ALA A 286 8.11 -4.78 -19.45
C ALA A 286 6.69 -4.86 -18.89
N SER A 287 6.28 -6.07 -18.50
CA SER A 287 4.99 -6.33 -17.83
C SER A 287 5.09 -6.32 -16.29
N PRO A 288 4.22 -5.59 -15.58
CA PRO A 288 4.02 -5.72 -14.14
C PRO A 288 3.07 -6.88 -13.82
N ALA A 289 3.53 -8.11 -14.04
CA ALA A 289 2.80 -9.31 -13.67
C ALA A 289 2.43 -9.33 -12.17
N SER A 290 1.13 -9.36 -11.88
CA SER A 290 0.61 -9.45 -10.52
C SER A 290 -0.74 -10.16 -10.47
N ILE A 291 -1.03 -10.76 -9.33
CA ILE A 291 -2.30 -11.40 -9.03
C ILE A 291 -3.05 -10.50 -8.05
N GLY A 292 -4.33 -10.23 -8.34
CA GLY A 292 -5.15 -9.25 -7.62
C GLY A 292 -6.32 -9.85 -6.86
N VAL A 293 -6.65 -9.25 -5.72
CA VAL A 293 -7.88 -9.48 -4.94
C VAL A 293 -8.50 -8.11 -4.64
N MET A 294 -9.78 -7.88 -4.86
CA MET A 294 -10.45 -6.63 -4.46
C MET A 294 -11.19 -6.81 -3.13
N GLY A 295 -10.98 -5.90 -2.19
CA GLY A 295 -11.89 -5.70 -1.07
C GLY A 295 -12.68 -4.43 -1.31
N TYR A 296 -13.98 -4.50 -1.60
CA TYR A 296 -14.77 -3.27 -1.78
C TYR A 296 -15.05 -2.58 -0.45
N HIS A 297 -15.68 -1.40 -0.50
CA HIS A 297 -16.48 -0.83 0.58
C HIS A 297 -17.70 -0.27 -0.14
N LEU A 298 -18.88 -0.84 0.09
CA LEU A 298 -20.10 -0.29 -0.47
C LEU A 298 -20.57 0.85 0.42
N SER A 299 -20.44 2.07 -0.11
CA SER A 299 -21.34 3.14 0.32
C SER A 299 -22.78 2.79 -0.09
N CYS A 300 -23.77 3.42 0.56
CA CYS A 300 -25.18 3.30 0.16
C CYS A 300 -25.40 3.57 -1.34
N GLU A 301 -24.56 4.39 -1.97
CA GLU A 301 -24.62 4.71 -3.40
C GLU A 301 -24.21 3.54 -4.30
N HIS A 302 -23.18 2.77 -3.93
CA HIS A 302 -22.82 1.53 -4.65
C HIS A 302 -23.84 0.41 -4.43
N PHE A 303 -24.44 0.35 -3.24
CA PHE A 303 -25.55 -0.54 -2.94
C PHE A 303 -26.76 -0.23 -3.84
N ASN A 304 -27.07 1.04 -4.03
CA ASN A 304 -28.12 1.49 -4.95
C ASN A 304 -27.80 1.18 -6.43
N GLN A 305 -26.53 1.29 -6.86
CA GLN A 305 -26.14 0.88 -8.22
C GLN A 305 -26.21 -0.65 -8.45
N LEU A 306 -26.03 -1.45 -7.40
CA LEU A 306 -26.23 -2.90 -7.43
C LEU A 306 -27.73 -3.27 -7.42
N LEU A 307 -28.56 -2.49 -6.73
CA LEU A 307 -30.03 -2.58 -6.81
C LEU A 307 -30.54 -2.21 -8.21
N ASP A 308 -30.00 -1.16 -8.84
CA ASP A 308 -30.39 -0.68 -10.17
C ASP A 308 -30.03 -1.68 -11.30
N ARG A 309 -29.09 -2.61 -11.05
CA ARG A 309 -28.77 -3.72 -11.96
C ARG A 309 -29.73 -4.92 -11.88
N GLY A 310 -30.86 -4.78 -11.18
CA GLY A 310 -31.99 -5.71 -11.30
C GLY A 310 -32.09 -6.78 -10.21
N CYS A 311 -31.53 -6.57 -9.02
CA CYS A 311 -31.70 -7.51 -7.91
C CYS A 311 -32.98 -7.18 -7.10
N SER A 312 -34.15 -7.42 -7.69
CA SER A 312 -35.44 -7.16 -7.04
C SER A 312 -35.90 -8.37 -6.21
N ARG A 313 -35.40 -8.47 -4.98
CA ARG A 313 -36.08 -8.99 -3.76
C ARG A 313 -35.05 -9.23 -2.66
N LEU A 314 -34.79 -8.23 -1.83
CA LEU A 314 -34.30 -8.42 -0.46
C LEU A 314 -34.78 -7.24 0.38
N LYS A 315 -35.72 -7.50 1.30
CA LYS A 315 -35.91 -6.66 2.49
C LYS A 315 -34.71 -6.95 3.40
N ILE A 316 -33.95 -5.91 3.70
CA ILE A 316 -32.66 -5.97 4.38
C ILE A 316 -32.89 -6.04 5.90
N SER A 317 -32.09 -6.85 6.59
CA SER A 317 -31.72 -6.57 7.99
C SER A 317 -30.28 -7.03 8.25
N GLY A 318 -29.36 -6.05 8.32
CA GLY A 318 -27.99 -6.16 8.86
C GLY A 318 -26.92 -6.89 8.01
N MET A 319 -26.08 -6.14 7.27
CA MET A 319 -24.64 -5.93 7.55
C MET A 319 -23.89 -5.40 6.31
N TRP A 320 -23.00 -4.46 6.57
CA TRP A 320 -22.14 -3.71 5.67
C TRP A 320 -21.40 -4.60 4.66
N THR A 321 -21.61 -4.31 3.39
CA THR A 321 -21.01 -5.05 2.29
C THR A 321 -19.63 -4.45 1.94
N CYS A 322 -18.61 -5.31 2.11
CA CYS A 322 -17.18 -5.23 1.77
C CYS A 322 -16.25 -4.48 2.74
N SER A 323 -15.35 -5.26 3.35
CA SER A 323 -14.54 -4.96 4.52
C SER A 323 -13.46 -6.04 4.67
N LEU A 324 -12.32 -5.72 5.28
CA LEU A 324 -11.21 -6.63 5.55
C LEU A 324 -10.69 -6.37 6.97
N SER A 325 -10.60 -7.38 7.81
CA SER A 325 -10.08 -7.18 9.17
C SER A 325 -8.58 -6.89 9.11
N VAL A 326 -8.10 -6.05 10.03
CA VAL A 326 -6.67 -5.78 10.19
C VAL A 326 -5.86 -7.05 10.50
N SER A 327 -6.46 -8.01 11.23
CA SER A 327 -5.84 -9.31 11.49
C SER A 327 -5.71 -10.16 10.23
N HIS A 328 -6.77 -10.29 9.44
CA HIS A 328 -6.70 -11.00 8.15
C HIS A 328 -5.74 -10.33 7.18
N TYR A 329 -5.70 -9.00 7.11
CA TYR A 329 -4.75 -8.30 6.25
C TYR A 329 -3.30 -8.53 6.69
N ASN A 330 -3.01 -8.62 7.99
CA ASN A 330 -1.67 -8.96 8.48
C ASN A 330 -1.24 -10.36 8.00
N GLU A 331 -2.12 -11.35 8.01
CA GLU A 331 -1.83 -12.69 7.48
C GLU A 331 -1.58 -12.67 5.96
N LEU A 332 -2.38 -11.91 5.22
CA LEU A 332 -2.18 -11.72 3.78
C LEU A 332 -0.84 -11.03 3.48
N LEU A 333 -0.47 -10.02 4.27
CA LEU A 333 0.78 -9.27 4.17
C LEU A 333 2.00 -10.20 4.34
N ASP A 334 1.89 -11.19 5.22
CA ASP A 334 2.88 -12.24 5.47
C ASP A 334 2.99 -13.27 4.35
N ARG A 335 1.99 -13.34 3.47
CA ARG A 335 2.03 -14.09 2.20
C ARG A 335 2.40 -13.23 1.00
N GLY A 336 2.88 -12.02 1.25
CA GLY A 336 3.40 -11.12 0.23
C GLY A 336 2.34 -10.26 -0.47
N MET A 337 1.09 -10.26 0.01
CA MET A 337 0.08 -9.31 -0.46
C MET A 337 0.45 -7.88 -0.07
N ARG A 338 0.01 -6.92 -0.87
CA ARG A 338 -0.01 -5.49 -0.58
C ARG A 338 -1.34 -4.92 -1.00
N ARG A 339 -1.64 -3.68 -0.59
CA ARG A 339 -2.88 -3.01 -1.00
C ARG A 339 -2.69 -1.58 -1.47
N SER A 340 -3.55 -1.17 -2.37
CA SER A 340 -3.74 0.17 -2.91
C SER A 340 -5.22 0.51 -2.78
N GLY A 341 -5.52 1.25 -1.72
CA GLY A 341 -6.85 1.40 -1.16
C GLY A 341 -7.51 0.05 -0.94
N LYS A 342 -8.54 -0.21 -1.75
CA LYS A 342 -9.38 -1.41 -1.77
C LYS A 342 -8.79 -2.59 -2.57
N TYR A 343 -7.82 -2.32 -3.43
CA TYR A 343 -7.18 -3.36 -4.26
C TYR A 343 -6.04 -4.01 -3.50
N LEU A 344 -6.11 -5.30 -3.24
CA LEU A 344 -4.99 -6.13 -2.80
C LEU A 344 -4.31 -6.77 -4.01
N TYR A 345 -3.00 -6.93 -3.94
CA TYR A 345 -2.21 -7.50 -5.01
C TYR A 345 -0.95 -8.16 -4.50
N LYS A 346 -0.50 -9.20 -5.22
CA LYS A 346 0.77 -9.87 -5.01
C LYS A 346 1.52 -9.94 -6.35
N PRO A 347 2.72 -9.34 -6.45
CA PRO A 347 3.56 -9.50 -7.63
C PRO A 347 3.92 -10.97 -7.90
N VAL A 348 4.01 -11.35 -9.16
CA VAL A 348 4.47 -12.68 -9.57
C VAL A 348 5.94 -12.60 -9.97
N ILE A 349 6.82 -13.07 -9.08
CA ILE A 349 8.28 -12.89 -9.21
C ILE A 349 8.83 -13.50 -10.50
N ALA A 350 8.30 -14.64 -10.94
CA ALA A 350 8.72 -15.34 -12.15
C ALA A 350 8.50 -14.49 -13.43
N ASN A 351 7.37 -13.80 -13.50
CA ASN A 351 6.90 -13.14 -14.72
C ASN A 351 7.16 -11.62 -14.73
N THR A 352 7.44 -11.03 -13.56
CA THR A 352 7.70 -9.59 -13.48
C THR A 352 9.12 -9.24 -13.94
N CYS A 353 9.23 -8.19 -14.74
CA CYS A 353 10.52 -7.63 -15.16
C CYS A 353 11.35 -7.05 -14.00
N CYS A 354 10.71 -6.65 -12.90
CA CYS A 354 11.34 -6.08 -11.71
C CYS A 354 10.87 -6.84 -10.47
N PRO A 355 11.63 -7.86 -10.00
CA PRO A 355 11.25 -8.66 -8.83
C PRO A 355 10.99 -7.80 -7.59
N GLN A 356 9.75 -7.87 -7.09
CA GLN A 356 9.25 -7.08 -5.97
C GLN A 356 9.22 -7.94 -4.70
N TYR A 357 10.34 -7.96 -3.97
CA TYR A 357 10.44 -8.76 -2.75
C TYR A 357 9.84 -8.03 -1.56
N THR A 358 8.89 -8.66 -0.89
CA THR A 358 8.36 -8.15 0.38
C THR A 358 9.49 -8.08 1.41
N ILE A 359 9.70 -6.90 2.00
CA ILE A 359 10.74 -6.63 3.00
C ILE A 359 10.14 -6.16 4.31
N ARG A 360 10.61 -6.71 5.43
CA ARG A 360 10.29 -6.25 6.78
C ARG A 360 11.55 -5.99 7.59
N LEU A 361 11.42 -5.16 8.62
CA LEU A 361 12.46 -4.82 9.58
C LEU A 361 11.97 -5.15 10.99
N ASP A 362 12.80 -5.79 11.78
CA ASP A 362 12.58 -5.89 13.23
C ASP A 362 12.99 -4.56 13.89
N VAL A 363 12.01 -3.86 14.46
CA VAL A 363 12.23 -2.53 15.04
C VAL A 363 12.93 -2.58 16.39
N ASN A 364 12.79 -3.67 17.14
CA ASN A 364 13.44 -3.84 18.45
C ASN A 364 14.94 -4.03 18.29
N ASN A 365 15.34 -4.72 17.22
CA ASN A 365 16.74 -4.95 16.89
C ASN A 365 17.34 -3.90 15.93
N PHE A 366 16.57 -2.87 15.55
CA PHE A 366 16.99 -1.89 14.55
C PHE A 366 18.28 -1.14 14.94
N ARG A 367 19.22 -1.06 13.99
CA ARG A 367 20.50 -0.35 14.16
C ARG A 367 20.67 0.78 13.16
N LEU A 368 20.87 1.99 13.70
CA LEU A 368 21.15 3.19 12.92
C LEU A 368 22.49 3.11 12.15
N SER A 369 22.41 3.14 10.83
CA SER A 369 23.56 3.30 9.94
C SER A 369 24.13 4.73 9.97
N ARG A 370 25.38 4.89 9.49
CA ARG A 370 26.02 6.22 9.37
C ARG A 370 25.26 7.18 8.46
N THR A 371 24.54 6.66 7.47
CA THR A 371 23.76 7.49 6.54
C THR A 371 22.43 7.92 7.16
N GLN A 372 21.74 7.02 7.86
CA GLN A 372 20.52 7.38 8.62
C GLN A 372 20.82 8.42 9.71
N LYS A 373 21.94 8.27 10.45
CA LYS A 373 22.39 9.29 11.42
C LYS A 373 22.67 10.64 10.77
N ARG A 374 23.12 10.66 9.51
CA ARG A 374 23.33 11.91 8.75
C ARG A 374 22.00 12.56 8.36
N VAL A 375 21.02 11.78 7.96
CA VAL A 375 19.65 12.27 7.66
C VAL A 375 19.02 12.89 8.91
N LEU A 376 19.07 12.19 10.05
CA LEU A 376 18.55 12.72 11.31
C LEU A 376 19.23 14.02 11.74
N ARG A 377 20.58 14.08 11.69
CA ARG A 377 21.30 15.32 11.97
C ARG A 377 20.95 16.44 11.01
N ARG A 378 20.77 16.14 9.72
CA ARG A 378 20.37 17.14 8.73
C ARG A 378 19.01 17.73 9.06
N MET A 379 18.04 16.90 9.44
CA MET A 379 16.74 17.41 9.91
C MET A 379 16.93 18.29 11.15
N ASN A 380 17.68 17.85 12.15
CA ASN A 380 17.88 18.63 13.38
C ASN A 380 18.61 19.96 13.13
N ASP A 381 19.65 19.95 12.28
CA ASP A 381 20.39 21.16 11.89
C ASP A 381 19.46 22.16 11.17
N PHE A 382 18.57 21.67 10.31
CA PHE A 382 17.56 22.48 9.64
C PHE A 382 16.55 23.03 10.66
N LEU A 383 15.92 22.18 11.48
CA LEU A 383 14.91 22.63 12.47
C LEU A 383 15.46 23.64 13.47
N GLN A 384 16.71 23.48 13.93
CA GLN A 384 17.30 24.37 14.93
C GLN A 384 17.89 25.65 14.32
N LYS A 385 18.43 25.60 13.11
CA LYS A 385 19.33 26.65 12.59
C LYS A 385 19.06 27.07 11.14
N ASP A 386 18.07 26.47 10.47
CA ASP A 386 17.78 26.63 9.03
C ASP A 386 18.99 26.30 8.12
N ILE A 387 19.90 25.41 8.57
CA ILE A 387 21.11 25.09 7.80
C ILE A 387 20.78 24.12 6.68
N ARG A 388 21.00 24.56 5.43
CA ARG A 388 20.82 23.70 4.24
C ARG A 388 22.12 22.96 3.88
N PRO A 389 22.05 21.79 3.20
CA PRO A 389 23.25 21.00 2.88
C PRO A 389 24.33 21.74 2.07
N SER A 390 23.95 22.68 1.20
CA SER A 390 24.86 23.51 0.41
C SER A 390 25.72 24.45 1.28
N GLU A 391 25.19 24.91 2.40
CA GLU A 391 25.87 25.80 3.35
C GLU A 391 26.79 25.02 4.29
N ARG A 392 26.49 23.75 4.57
CA ARG A 392 27.32 22.90 5.41
C ARG A 392 28.72 22.66 4.82
N SER A 393 28.83 22.57 3.49
CA SER A 393 30.12 22.52 2.77
C SER A 393 30.97 23.75 3.05
N LYS A 394 30.36 24.95 3.02
CA LYS A 394 31.03 26.23 3.30
C LYS A 394 31.43 26.34 4.78
N ILE A 395 30.55 25.96 5.70
CA ILE A 395 30.83 25.94 7.15
C ILE A 395 31.96 24.95 7.49
N SER A 396 32.09 23.82 6.78
CA SER A 396 33.24 22.93 6.99
C SER A 396 34.56 23.48 6.46
N GLU A 397 34.54 24.26 5.38
CA GLU A 397 35.73 24.96 4.85
C GLU A 397 36.14 26.12 5.77
N ASP A 398 35.17 26.90 6.26
CA ASP A 398 35.41 28.01 7.21
C ASP A 398 35.89 27.52 8.58
N ASN A 399 35.42 26.36 9.06
CA ASN A 399 35.89 25.77 10.32
C ASN A 399 37.27 25.10 10.17
N VAL A 400 37.64 24.63 8.98
CA VAL A 400 39.01 24.18 8.69
C VAL A 400 39.94 25.39 8.58
N ALA A 401 39.51 26.48 7.94
CA ALA A 401 40.24 27.75 7.88
C ALA A 401 40.43 28.40 9.26
N ARG A 402 39.41 28.37 10.14
CA ARG A 402 39.53 28.84 11.53
C ARG A 402 40.39 27.94 12.42
N LYS A 403 40.46 26.63 12.17
CA LYS A 403 41.34 25.72 12.92
C LYS A 403 42.81 25.83 12.51
N THR A 404 43.12 26.33 11.32
CA THR A 404 44.50 26.58 10.88
C THR A 404 45.10 27.89 11.39
N SER A 405 44.31 28.78 12.01
CA SER A 405 44.77 30.09 12.50
C SER A 405 44.94 30.19 14.03
N GLY A 406 44.76 29.09 14.77
CA GLY A 406 44.90 29.08 16.22
C GLY A 406 45.54 27.81 16.73
N ASN A 407 46.87 27.72 16.60
CA ASN A 407 47.80 27.03 17.51
C ASN A 407 49.21 27.03 16.91
N ASN A 408 49.92 28.15 17.09
CA ASN A 408 51.39 28.18 17.05
C ASN A 408 51.88 28.26 18.48
N ALA A 409 52.42 27.15 19.02
CA ALA A 409 53.41 27.14 20.09
C ALA A 409 53.95 25.72 20.34
N VAL A 410 55.26 25.55 20.03
CA VAL A 410 56.26 24.72 20.74
C VAL A 410 56.05 23.18 20.65
N SER A 411 56.98 22.32 20.23
CA SER A 411 58.45 22.34 20.29
C SER A 411 59.08 21.36 19.27
N SER A 412 60.28 21.73 18.81
CA SER A 412 61.48 20.94 18.45
C SER A 412 61.48 19.43 18.78
N ASN A 413 62.15 18.50 18.08
CA ASN A 413 63.27 18.45 17.13
C ASN A 413 63.02 17.16 16.30
N SER A 414 63.50 16.97 15.07
CA SER A 414 64.86 16.47 14.82
C SER A 414 65.13 16.41 13.32
N GLN A 415 66.37 16.79 12.99
CA GLN A 415 66.98 16.86 11.67
C GLN A 415 66.91 15.54 10.90
N VAL A 416 66.51 15.64 9.62
CA VAL A 416 66.67 14.58 8.63
C VAL A 416 68.12 14.62 8.12
N LYS A 417 68.94 13.65 8.53
CA LYS A 417 70.18 13.31 7.81
C LYS A 417 69.82 12.38 6.66
N LYS A 418 70.15 12.81 5.43
CA LYS A 418 70.29 11.93 4.26
C LYS A 418 71.52 11.05 4.50
N VAL A 419 71.32 9.73 4.49
CA VAL A 419 72.38 8.75 4.28
C VAL A 419 71.92 7.85 3.13
N GLN A 420 72.73 7.80 2.09
CA GLN A 420 72.66 6.84 1.00
C GLN A 420 73.05 5.48 1.58
N ASP A 421 72.30 4.42 1.25
CA ASP A 421 72.80 3.07 1.47
C ASP A 421 72.41 2.18 0.28
N GLU A 422 73.45 1.55 -0.27
CA GLU A 422 73.41 0.63 -1.37
C GLU A 422 73.11 -0.79 -0.87
N GLY A 423 72.26 -1.50 -1.61
CA GLY A 423 72.31 -2.95 -1.79
C GLY A 423 72.43 -3.87 -0.57
N LYS A 424 71.30 -4.50 -0.19
CA LYS A 424 71.25 -5.97 -0.12
C LYS A 424 69.82 -6.50 -0.24
N LYS A 425 69.62 -7.32 -1.27
CA LYS A 425 68.41 -8.08 -1.57
C LYS A 425 68.13 -9.07 -0.43
N THR A 426 66.91 -9.02 0.10
CA THR A 426 66.19 -10.21 0.54
C THR A 426 64.88 -10.26 -0.24
N LEU A 427 64.95 -10.97 -1.36
CA LEU A 427 63.79 -11.43 -2.11
C LEU A 427 63.04 -12.45 -1.24
N ASN A 428 61.86 -12.07 -0.75
CA ASN A 428 60.65 -12.91 -0.66
C ASN A 428 59.65 -12.24 0.29
N ASN A 429 58.74 -11.44 -0.28
CA ASN A 429 57.34 -11.26 0.17
C ASN A 429 56.56 -10.17 -0.61
N ASP A 430 57.17 -9.53 -1.62
CA ASP A 430 56.52 -8.43 -2.35
C ASP A 430 55.56 -8.83 -3.48
N PHE A 431 55.31 -10.13 -3.70
CA PHE A 431 54.33 -10.60 -4.70
C PHE A 431 52.92 -10.88 -4.17
N GLN A 432 52.62 -10.66 -2.88
CA GLN A 432 51.27 -10.90 -2.32
C GLN A 432 50.43 -9.64 -2.00
N ASN A 433 50.91 -8.43 -2.26
CA ASN A 433 50.24 -7.20 -1.83
C ASN A 433 49.78 -6.23 -2.95
N LYS A 434 49.82 -6.64 -4.22
CA LYS A 434 49.17 -5.88 -5.30
C LYS A 434 47.69 -6.28 -5.38
N GLY A 435 46.83 -5.47 -4.76
CA GLY A 435 45.36 -5.59 -4.88
C GLY A 435 44.57 -5.30 -3.61
N LYS A 436 45.20 -5.29 -2.43
CA LYS A 436 44.49 -5.02 -1.18
C LYS A 436 44.21 -3.52 -1.00
N LYS A 437 42.94 -3.16 -0.80
CA LYS A 437 42.51 -1.78 -0.50
C LYS A 437 43.30 -1.23 0.71
N LYS A 438 43.81 0.01 0.65
CA LYS A 438 44.59 0.68 1.74
C LYS A 438 44.01 0.50 3.15
N LYS A 439 42.68 0.39 3.28
CA LYS A 439 41.98 0.15 4.55
C LYS A 439 42.32 -1.22 5.18
N VAL A 440 42.43 -2.26 4.36
CA VAL A 440 42.76 -3.64 4.79
C VAL A 440 44.19 -3.69 5.29
N LEU A 441 45.13 -3.10 4.55
CA LEU A 441 46.53 -2.99 4.96
C LEU A 441 46.69 -2.22 6.29
N ARG A 442 45.87 -1.18 6.53
CA ARG A 442 45.85 -0.47 7.82
C ARG A 442 45.29 -1.33 8.96
N GLN A 443 44.26 -2.15 8.70
CA GLN A 443 43.71 -3.07 9.68
C GLN A 443 44.68 -4.20 10.02
N GLU A 444 45.32 -4.82 9.02
CA GLU A 444 46.35 -5.85 9.21
C GLU A 444 47.52 -5.32 10.04
N ARG A 445 48.03 -4.11 9.75
CA ARG A 445 49.07 -3.47 10.58
C ARG A 445 48.60 -3.19 12.00
N ALA A 446 47.34 -2.80 12.20
CA ALA A 446 46.78 -2.57 13.54
C ALA A 446 46.61 -3.89 14.32
N PHE A 447 46.19 -4.98 13.66
CA PHE A 447 46.11 -6.30 14.25
C PHE A 447 47.48 -6.87 14.57
N GLN A 448 48.47 -6.65 13.70
CA GLN A 448 49.84 -7.05 13.96
C GLN A 448 50.40 -6.33 15.19
N LYS A 449 50.23 -5.00 15.28
CA LYS A 449 50.59 -4.22 16.47
C LYS A 449 49.88 -4.65 17.75
N MET A 450 48.68 -5.26 17.67
CA MET A 450 47.98 -5.82 18.82
C MET A 450 48.53 -7.20 19.21
N ARG A 451 48.91 -8.03 18.22
CA ARG A 451 49.61 -9.31 18.45
C ARG A 451 50.98 -9.09 19.08
N ASP A 452 51.74 -8.13 18.57
CA ASP A 452 53.08 -7.79 19.07
C ASP A 452 53.04 -7.24 20.52
N LYS A 453 51.87 -6.78 20.98
CA LYS A 453 51.62 -6.31 22.36
C LYS A 453 51.00 -7.39 23.27
N GLY A 454 50.85 -8.63 22.80
CA GLY A 454 50.24 -9.72 23.58
C GLY A 454 48.74 -9.56 23.86
N ILE A 455 48.04 -8.66 23.14
CA ILE A 455 46.61 -8.39 23.36
C ILE A 455 45.78 -9.41 22.56
N ASN A 456 44.88 -10.12 23.24
CA ASN A 456 43.93 -11.01 22.58
C ASN A 456 42.99 -10.21 21.65
N ILE A 457 43.13 -10.39 20.34
CA ILE A 457 42.38 -9.63 19.33
C ILE A 457 40.87 -9.82 19.47
N LYS A 458 40.41 -11.04 19.77
CA LYS A 458 38.97 -11.32 19.89
C LYS A 458 38.37 -10.62 21.12
N GLU A 459 39.10 -10.62 22.22
CA GLU A 459 38.70 -9.95 23.45
C GLU A 459 38.72 -8.42 23.30
N ALA A 460 39.76 -7.86 22.69
CA ALA A 460 39.83 -6.43 22.39
C ALA A 460 38.72 -5.98 21.42
N GLN A 461 38.36 -6.82 20.43
CA GLN A 461 37.21 -6.58 19.57
C GLN A 461 35.89 -6.61 20.34
N LYS A 462 35.71 -7.56 21.26
CA LYS A 462 34.53 -7.68 22.12
C LYS A 462 34.38 -6.47 23.05
N ILE A 463 35.43 -6.10 23.79
CA ILE A 463 35.46 -4.91 24.66
C ILE A 463 35.15 -3.65 23.86
N ARG A 464 35.69 -3.52 22.64
CA ARG A 464 35.40 -2.40 21.76
C ARG A 464 33.94 -2.39 21.31
N GLN A 465 33.37 -3.56 20.97
CA GLN A 465 31.96 -3.69 20.61
C GLN A 465 31.07 -3.31 21.78
N GLU A 466 31.34 -3.80 22.99
CA GLU A 466 30.61 -3.46 24.21
C GLU A 466 30.68 -1.95 24.51
N LYS A 467 31.88 -1.33 24.40
CA LYS A 467 32.05 0.13 24.53
C LYS A 467 31.37 0.93 23.42
N GLU A 468 31.24 0.39 22.21
CA GLU A 468 30.51 1.02 21.11
C GLU A 468 28.99 0.82 21.24
N GLU A 469 28.54 -0.26 21.86
CA GLU A 469 27.14 -0.56 22.18
C GLU A 469 26.66 0.33 23.34
N SER A 470 27.44 0.47 24.41
CA SER A 470 27.09 1.33 25.56
C SER A 470 27.02 2.82 25.21
N ARG A 471 27.85 3.28 24.26
CA ARG A 471 27.82 4.66 23.76
C ARG A 471 26.80 4.88 22.63
N ARG A 472 26.02 3.85 22.27
CA ARG A 472 25.15 3.92 21.11
C ARG A 472 23.92 4.77 21.43
N ARG A 473 23.88 5.96 20.83
CA ARG A 473 22.67 6.78 20.77
C ARG A 473 21.53 6.03 20.09
N THR A 474 20.38 5.96 20.75
CA THR A 474 19.14 5.34 20.26
C THR A 474 18.50 6.23 19.19
N LEU A 475 17.59 5.66 18.40
CA LEU A 475 16.80 6.43 17.42
C LEU A 475 16.02 7.57 18.08
N LYS A 476 15.37 7.28 19.22
CA LYS A 476 14.64 8.26 20.04
C LYS A 476 15.51 9.47 20.41
N SER A 477 16.79 9.27 20.74
CA SER A 477 17.69 10.37 21.10
C SER A 477 17.99 11.38 19.97
N PHE A 478 17.72 11.01 18.72
CA PHE A 478 17.86 11.93 17.59
C PHE A 478 16.55 12.65 17.25
N ILE A 479 15.41 12.17 17.72
CA ILE A 479 14.10 12.81 17.54
C ILE A 479 13.96 13.81 18.70
N ILE A 480 14.26 15.07 18.41
CA ILE A 480 14.25 16.16 19.38
C ILE A 480 12.85 16.78 19.46
N ASN A 481 12.44 17.14 20.67
CA ASN A 481 11.20 17.89 20.89
C ASN A 481 11.42 19.35 20.49
N TYR A 482 10.38 19.98 19.97
CA TYR A 482 10.40 21.38 19.60
C TYR A 482 10.56 22.27 20.84
N ASP A 483 11.46 23.26 20.75
CA ASP A 483 11.66 24.30 21.75
C ASP A 483 11.55 25.67 21.04
N PRO A 484 10.51 26.47 21.35
CA PRO A 484 10.30 27.78 20.72
C PRO A 484 11.47 28.74 20.84
N GLN A 485 12.31 28.62 21.87
CA GLN A 485 13.43 29.55 22.10
C GLN A 485 14.66 29.22 21.25
N THR A 486 14.90 27.93 21.00
CA THR A 486 16.13 27.47 20.34
C THR A 486 15.93 27.00 18.91
N PHE A 487 14.68 26.72 18.49
CA PHE A 487 14.38 26.18 17.17
C PHE A 487 13.90 27.27 16.23
N LYS A 488 14.42 27.25 15.00
CA LYS A 488 13.98 28.12 13.92
C LYS A 488 12.69 27.64 13.27
N HIS A 489 12.50 26.31 13.20
CA HIS A 489 11.32 25.71 12.60
C HIS A 489 10.66 24.72 13.55
N LYS A 490 9.32 24.69 13.51
CA LYS A 490 8.49 23.74 14.24
C LYS A 490 8.11 22.58 13.33
N LEU A 491 8.48 21.36 13.71
CA LEU A 491 8.02 20.14 13.03
C LEU A 491 6.99 19.42 13.89
N GLU A 492 5.76 19.37 13.41
CA GLU A 492 4.65 18.66 14.03
C GLU A 492 4.29 17.43 13.19
N VAL A 493 4.09 16.29 13.86
CA VAL A 493 3.69 15.05 13.18
C VAL A 493 2.36 14.60 13.75
N ARG A 494 1.33 14.60 12.90
CA ARG A 494 -0.04 14.22 13.24
C ARG A 494 -0.35 12.85 12.66
N LEU A 495 -0.95 11.99 13.46
CA LEU A 495 -1.49 10.71 13.00
C LEU A 495 -2.99 10.91 12.77
N VAL A 496 -3.43 10.82 11.51
CA VAL A 496 -4.83 11.07 11.13
C VAL A 496 -5.43 9.76 10.62
N ASP A 497 -6.52 9.29 11.23
CA ASP A 497 -7.26 8.11 10.76
C ASP A 497 -7.92 8.43 9.42
N SER A 498 -7.78 7.53 8.45
CA SER A 498 -8.33 7.70 7.10
C SER A 498 -9.87 7.81 7.07
N ASN A 499 -10.55 7.36 8.13
CA ASN A 499 -12.00 7.39 8.26
C ASN A 499 -12.52 8.53 9.16
N SER A 500 -11.64 9.31 9.81
CA SER A 500 -12.06 10.35 10.76
C SER A 500 -12.41 11.69 10.08
N SER A 501 -13.09 12.58 10.81
CA SER A 501 -13.42 13.93 10.34
C SER A 501 -12.18 14.77 10.00
N GLU A 502 -11.11 14.64 10.78
CA GLU A 502 -9.84 15.36 10.60
C GLU A 502 -9.19 15.01 9.25
N PHE A 503 -9.41 13.79 8.75
CA PHE A 503 -8.97 13.41 7.41
C PHE A 503 -9.67 14.22 6.32
N TYR A 504 -10.98 14.40 6.44
CA TYR A 504 -11.76 15.16 5.46
C TYR A 504 -11.40 16.65 5.46
N GLU A 505 -11.07 17.22 6.62
CA GLU A 505 -10.59 18.59 6.76
C GLU A 505 -9.24 18.79 6.03
N THR A 506 -8.30 17.85 6.23
CA THR A 506 -6.95 17.91 5.65
C THR A 506 -6.88 17.36 4.22
N PHE A 507 -7.95 16.72 3.71
CA PHE A 507 -7.99 16.05 2.42
C PHE A 507 -7.55 16.94 1.26
N LYS A 508 -8.05 18.18 1.22
CA LYS A 508 -7.76 19.12 0.12
C LYS A 508 -6.30 19.53 0.09
N GLU A 509 -5.69 19.79 1.25
CA GLU A 509 -4.28 20.13 1.37
C GLU A 509 -3.39 18.94 1.00
N SER A 510 -3.71 17.77 1.57
CA SER A 510 -3.04 16.51 1.31
C SER A 510 -3.07 16.12 -0.18
N PHE A 511 -4.21 16.29 -0.85
CA PHE A 511 -4.35 16.06 -2.28
C PHE A 511 -3.48 17.03 -3.12
N LYS A 512 -3.42 18.31 -2.77
CA LYS A 512 -2.55 19.28 -3.47
C LYS A 512 -1.07 18.89 -3.36
N LEU A 513 -0.64 18.44 -2.18
CA LEU A 513 0.71 17.95 -1.98
C LEU A 513 1.01 16.72 -2.83
N TYR A 514 0.08 15.76 -2.85
CA TYR A 514 0.16 14.57 -3.70
C TYR A 514 0.25 14.93 -5.18
N GLU A 515 -0.61 15.83 -5.66
CA GLU A 515 -0.60 16.30 -7.04
C GLU A 515 0.74 16.95 -7.42
N LYS A 516 1.27 17.83 -6.55
CA LYS A 516 2.60 18.44 -6.75
C LYS A 516 3.68 17.37 -6.85
N TYR A 517 3.68 16.41 -5.93
CA TYR A 517 4.63 15.31 -5.90
C TYR A 517 4.57 14.47 -7.18
N GLN A 518 3.37 14.08 -7.62
CA GLN A 518 3.20 13.25 -8.82
C GLN A 518 3.65 13.96 -10.10
N LYS A 519 3.34 15.26 -10.24
CA LYS A 519 3.79 16.07 -11.39
C LYS A 519 5.31 16.21 -11.46
N ILE A 520 5.97 16.44 -10.32
CA ILE A 520 7.42 16.74 -10.30
C ILE A 520 8.26 15.46 -10.26
N VAL A 521 7.90 14.48 -9.43
CA VAL A 521 8.74 13.29 -9.15
C VAL A 521 8.40 12.11 -10.05
N HIS A 522 7.14 11.98 -10.47
CA HIS A 522 6.66 10.90 -11.32
C HIS A 522 6.30 11.36 -12.74
N HIS A 523 6.34 12.67 -13.02
CA HIS A 523 5.93 13.26 -14.30
C HIS A 523 4.51 12.85 -14.73
N ASP A 524 3.63 12.58 -13.76
CA ASP A 524 2.25 12.19 -14.01
C ASP A 524 1.31 13.37 -13.79
N THR A 525 0.74 13.87 -14.88
CA THR A 525 -0.21 14.99 -14.90
C THR A 525 -1.66 14.54 -14.77
N ARG A 526 -1.96 13.23 -14.80
CA ARG A 526 -3.33 12.68 -14.82
C ARG A 526 -3.93 12.48 -13.43
N CYS A 527 -3.42 13.17 -12.42
CA CYS A 527 -3.87 13.03 -11.03
C CYS A 527 -5.23 13.70 -10.81
N ASN A 528 -6.18 12.98 -10.22
CA ASN A 528 -7.47 13.52 -9.79
C ASN A 528 -7.81 13.06 -8.36
N LYS A 529 -8.76 13.76 -7.71
CA LYS A 529 -9.14 13.51 -6.32
C LYS A 529 -9.67 12.10 -6.09
N THR A 530 -10.47 11.58 -7.04
CA THR A 530 -11.04 10.23 -6.96
C THR A 530 -9.96 9.17 -7.01
N GLY A 531 -8.98 9.31 -7.91
CA GLY A 531 -7.83 8.42 -8.03
C GLY A 531 -6.96 8.45 -6.77
N TYR A 532 -6.68 9.64 -6.24
CA TYR A 532 -6.00 9.80 -4.96
C TYR A 532 -6.74 9.08 -3.82
N ARG A 533 -8.06 9.29 -3.73
CA ARG A 533 -8.90 8.67 -2.71
C ARG A 533 -8.87 7.15 -2.83
N ASN A 534 -9.17 6.61 -4.01
CA ASN A 534 -9.18 5.18 -4.29
C ASN A 534 -7.82 4.51 -4.06
N PHE A 535 -6.73 5.23 -4.31
CA PHE A 535 -5.37 4.70 -4.16
C PHE A 535 -4.87 4.78 -2.71
N LEU A 536 -5.08 5.90 -2.00
CA LEU A 536 -4.40 6.21 -0.74
C LEU A 536 -5.32 6.36 0.48
N ALA A 537 -6.58 6.74 0.30
CA ALA A 537 -7.47 7.09 1.40
C ALA A 537 -8.52 6.01 1.70
N ASP A 538 -9.17 5.49 0.66
CA ASP A 538 -10.22 4.50 0.77
C ASP A 538 -9.65 3.19 1.35
N SER A 539 -9.95 2.91 2.62
CA SER A 539 -9.48 1.70 3.28
C SER A 539 -10.61 0.68 3.43
N PRO A 540 -10.37 -0.60 3.09
CA PRO A 540 -11.28 -1.68 3.44
C PRO A 540 -11.07 -2.13 4.91
N LEU A 541 -10.04 -1.62 5.60
CA LEU A 541 -9.63 -2.13 6.90
C LEU A 541 -10.59 -1.72 8.01
N PHE A 542 -11.06 -2.68 8.79
CA PHE A 542 -11.77 -2.44 10.05
C PHE A 542 -10.99 -3.04 11.22
N ASN A 543 -11.10 -2.38 12.37
CA ASN A 543 -10.47 -2.83 13.60
C ASN A 543 -11.28 -3.97 14.22
N ASP A 544 -10.64 -5.13 14.40
CA ASP A 544 -11.21 -6.31 15.06
C ASP A 544 -10.56 -6.58 16.43
N GLU A 545 -9.72 -5.67 16.93
CA GLU A 545 -9.27 -5.70 18.33
C GLU A 545 -10.42 -5.38 19.28
N ARG A 546 -10.56 -6.20 20.33
CA ARG A 546 -11.56 -6.01 21.40
C ARG A 546 -11.09 -5.06 22.51
N ASP A 547 -9.81 -4.72 22.53
CA ASP A 547 -9.20 -3.92 23.58
C ASP A 547 -9.20 -2.43 23.21
N GLU A 548 -10.21 -1.70 23.68
CA GLU A 548 -10.35 -0.26 23.47
C GLU A 548 -9.42 0.58 24.36
N SER A 549 -8.67 -0.03 25.29
CA SER A 549 -7.77 0.70 26.21
C SER A 549 -6.48 1.22 25.55
N LYS A 550 -6.21 0.80 24.31
CA LYS A 550 -4.98 1.14 23.59
C LYS A 550 -4.99 2.57 23.07
N SER A 551 -3.84 3.23 23.12
CA SER A 551 -3.69 4.64 22.72
C SER A 551 -4.03 4.93 21.27
N VAL A 552 -3.81 3.96 20.37
CA VAL A 552 -4.05 4.07 18.93
C VAL A 552 -4.75 2.80 18.47
N ALA A 553 -5.88 2.93 17.77
CA ALA A 553 -6.60 1.79 17.20
C ALA A 553 -5.86 1.19 16.00
N LEU A 554 -6.11 -0.08 15.66
CA LEU A 554 -5.61 -0.64 14.40
C LEU A 554 -6.42 -0.11 13.21
N GLY A 555 -5.77 0.04 12.06
CA GLY A 555 -6.43 0.59 10.88
C GLY A 555 -5.47 1.31 9.93
N SER A 556 -6.03 2.21 9.13
CA SER A 556 -5.28 2.97 8.12
C SER A 556 -5.16 4.42 8.48
N TYR A 557 -3.94 4.94 8.39
CA TYR A 557 -3.61 6.29 8.84
C TYR A 557 -2.77 7.05 7.83
N HIS A 558 -2.91 8.37 7.87
CA HIS A 558 -2.00 9.31 7.23
C HIS A 558 -1.15 9.95 8.33
N GLN A 559 0.14 9.65 8.35
CA GLN A 559 1.13 10.38 9.14
C GLN A 559 1.50 11.66 8.42
N GLN A 560 0.93 12.78 8.86
CA GLN A 560 1.09 14.09 8.27
C GLN A 560 2.21 14.87 8.96
N TYR A 561 3.16 15.38 8.19
CA TYR A 561 4.32 16.12 8.67
C TYR A 561 4.15 17.61 8.33
N TYR A 562 3.87 18.42 9.34
CA TYR A 562 3.72 19.87 9.23
C TYR A 562 5.01 20.57 9.67
N LEU A 563 5.55 21.41 8.79
CA LEU A 563 6.69 22.27 9.09
C LEU A 563 6.21 23.72 9.06
N ASP A 564 6.34 24.42 10.19
CA ASP A 564 5.83 25.78 10.37
C ASP A 564 4.39 25.92 9.87
N ASP A 565 3.55 24.97 10.31
CA ASP A 565 2.13 24.85 9.97
C ASP A 565 1.81 24.58 8.47
N HIS A 566 2.82 24.21 7.66
CA HIS A 566 2.64 23.78 6.27
C HIS A 566 2.83 22.27 6.11
N LEU A 567 1.91 21.58 5.43
CA LEU A 567 2.06 20.15 5.17
C LEU A 567 3.18 19.87 4.15
N ILE A 568 4.27 19.25 4.60
CA ILE A 568 5.45 18.95 3.76
C ILE A 568 5.59 17.48 3.37
N ALA A 569 4.98 16.55 4.09
CA ALA A 569 5.01 15.13 3.75
C ALA A 569 3.81 14.38 4.34
N VAL A 570 3.41 13.30 3.70
CA VAL A 570 2.40 12.37 4.21
C VAL A 570 2.85 10.93 3.97
N GLY A 571 3.04 10.18 5.05
CA GLY A 571 3.23 8.74 5.03
C GLY A 571 1.88 8.03 5.20
N VAL A 572 1.45 7.27 4.19
CA VAL A 572 0.25 6.44 4.28
C VAL A 572 0.66 5.09 4.86
N VAL A 573 0.11 4.76 6.03
CA VAL A 573 0.53 3.60 6.82
C VAL A 573 -0.68 2.79 7.29
N ASP A 574 -0.49 1.48 7.44
CA ASP A 574 -1.42 0.59 8.13
C ASP A 574 -0.82 0.15 9.45
N ILE A 575 -1.57 0.31 10.53
CA ILE A 575 -1.22 -0.21 11.85
C ILE A 575 -2.00 -1.51 12.02
N LEU A 576 -1.27 -2.63 12.06
CA LEU A 576 -1.79 -3.99 12.11
C LEU A 576 -1.32 -4.70 13.38
N PRO A 577 -1.88 -5.87 13.74
CA PRO A 577 -1.56 -6.52 15.00
C PRO A 577 -0.07 -6.79 15.19
N ARG A 578 0.65 -7.20 14.14
CA ARG A 578 2.07 -7.58 14.23
C ARG A 578 3.03 -6.58 13.60
N CYS A 579 2.53 -5.56 12.91
CA CYS A 579 3.39 -4.64 12.19
C CYS A 579 2.78 -3.27 11.90
N LEU A 580 3.66 -2.31 11.63
CA LEU A 580 3.31 -1.10 10.89
C LEU A 580 3.74 -1.28 9.43
N SER A 581 2.81 -1.13 8.49
CA SER A 581 3.05 -1.29 7.06
C SER A 581 3.04 0.05 6.33
N ALA A 582 4.19 0.45 5.79
CA ALA A 582 4.32 1.63 4.95
C ALA A 582 3.82 1.33 3.53
N LYS A 583 2.74 2.02 3.14
CA LYS A 583 2.07 1.82 1.85
C LYS A 583 2.60 2.80 0.80
N TYR A 584 2.60 4.09 1.11
CA TYR A 584 3.01 5.12 0.15
C TYR A 584 3.51 6.37 0.87
N LEU A 585 4.42 7.11 0.24
CA LEU A 585 4.93 8.38 0.75
C LEU A 585 4.95 9.40 -0.39
N TYR A 586 4.41 10.58 -0.13
CA TYR A 586 4.53 11.75 -0.98
C TYR A 586 4.92 12.95 -0.12
N TYR A 587 5.68 13.86 -0.70
CA TYR A 587 6.23 15.00 0.01
C TYR A 587 6.43 16.19 -0.93
N ASN A 588 6.65 17.37 -0.35
CA ASN A 588 6.91 18.57 -1.11
C ASN A 588 8.36 18.52 -1.63
N PRO A 589 8.58 18.48 -2.97
CA PRO A 589 9.92 18.37 -3.55
C PRO A 589 10.88 19.50 -3.15
N ASP A 590 10.36 20.66 -2.73
CA ASP A 590 11.18 21.78 -2.24
C ASP A 590 12.06 21.39 -1.03
N TYR A 591 11.64 20.35 -0.29
CA TYR A 591 12.34 19.81 0.87
C TYR A 591 13.12 18.51 0.57
N GLU A 592 13.37 18.18 -0.70
CA GLU A 592 14.12 16.98 -1.10
C GLU A 592 15.49 16.88 -0.40
N PHE A 593 16.13 18.02 -0.12
CA PHE A 593 17.40 18.10 0.57
C PHE A 593 17.38 17.45 1.97
N LEU A 594 16.22 17.36 2.63
CA LEU A 594 16.04 16.69 3.92
C LEU A 594 16.01 15.15 3.79
N THR A 595 15.91 14.63 2.57
CA THR A 595 15.82 13.18 2.28
C THR A 595 14.63 12.56 3.02
N LEU A 596 13.45 13.16 2.82
CA LEU A 596 12.23 12.85 3.55
C LEU A 596 11.87 11.36 3.50
N GLY A 597 12.12 10.66 2.39
CA GLY A 597 11.89 9.21 2.30
C GLY A 597 12.66 8.35 3.31
N THR A 598 13.88 8.74 3.69
CA THR A 598 14.59 8.04 4.77
C THR A 598 14.19 8.56 6.13
N TYR A 599 13.88 9.86 6.24
CA TYR A 599 13.49 10.46 7.51
C TYR A 599 12.14 9.93 8.02
N THR A 600 11.11 9.88 7.17
CA THR A 600 9.79 9.37 7.55
C THR A 600 9.85 7.89 7.90
N ALA A 601 10.61 7.08 7.16
CA ALA A 601 10.84 5.67 7.53
C ALA A 601 11.48 5.53 8.92
N LEU A 602 12.41 6.41 9.29
CA LEU A 602 12.98 6.43 10.65
C LEU A 602 11.96 6.89 11.70
N ARG A 603 11.07 7.82 11.37
CA ARG A 603 9.97 8.24 12.26
C ARG A 603 8.94 7.14 12.44
N GLU A 604 8.59 6.44 11.38
CA GLU A 604 7.70 5.27 11.39
C GLU A 604 8.30 4.15 12.24
N ILE A 605 9.60 3.83 12.11
CA ILE A 605 10.28 2.86 12.98
C ILE A 605 10.22 3.27 14.46
N ALA A 606 10.51 4.54 14.76
CA ALA A 606 10.41 5.04 16.13
C ALA A 606 8.98 4.95 16.66
N PHE A 607 7.99 5.24 15.81
CA PHE A 607 6.58 5.13 16.17
C PHE A 607 6.17 3.67 16.41
N THR A 608 6.61 2.73 15.58
CA THR A 608 6.41 1.28 15.81
C THR A 608 7.03 0.84 17.14
N GLN A 609 8.23 1.33 17.49
CA GLN A 609 8.85 1.04 18.79
C GLN A 609 8.04 1.57 19.99
N GLU A 610 7.35 2.70 19.84
CA GLU A 610 6.47 3.23 20.88
C GLU A 610 5.17 2.41 20.98
N LEU A 611 4.54 2.07 19.85
CA LEU A 611 3.36 1.19 19.82
C LEU A 611 3.66 -0.20 20.39
N ALA A 612 4.86 -0.73 20.16
CA ALA A 612 5.31 -2.02 20.66
C ALA A 612 5.29 -2.13 22.20
N LYS A 613 5.33 -0.99 22.92
CA LYS A 613 5.25 -0.97 24.38
C LYS A 613 3.88 -1.39 24.89
N GLU A 614 2.83 -0.99 24.19
CA GLU A 614 1.44 -1.35 24.50
C GLU A 614 1.01 -2.65 23.79
N ARG A 615 1.66 -2.97 22.66
CA ARG A 615 1.40 -4.13 21.81
C ARG A 615 2.70 -4.91 21.55
N PRO A 616 3.09 -5.84 22.44
CA PRO A 616 4.34 -6.58 22.30
C PRO A 616 4.47 -7.37 20.98
N GLN A 617 3.34 -7.78 20.39
CA GLN A 617 3.34 -8.45 19.08
C GLN A 617 3.67 -7.52 17.89
N LEU A 618 3.56 -6.19 18.05
CA LEU A 618 3.75 -5.19 17.01
C LEU A 618 5.20 -4.72 16.96
N HIS A 619 6.10 -5.57 16.46
CA HIS A 619 7.54 -5.26 16.40
C HIS A 619 8.15 -5.30 15.00
N TYR A 620 7.33 -5.44 13.96
CA TYR A 620 7.81 -5.37 12.58
C TYR A 620 7.39 -4.05 11.89
N TYR A 621 8.30 -3.55 11.06
CA TYR A 621 8.04 -2.44 10.14
C TYR A 621 8.18 -2.92 8.69
N TYR A 622 7.07 -2.90 7.94
CA TYR A 622 7.02 -3.37 6.56
C TYR A 622 7.27 -2.18 5.64
N MET A 623 8.39 -2.21 4.92
CA MET A 623 8.81 -1.11 4.05
C MET A 623 8.24 -1.25 2.62
N GLY A 624 7.15 -1.99 2.43
CA GLY A 624 6.63 -2.31 1.10
C GLY A 624 7.50 -3.35 0.37
N PHE A 625 7.95 -3.04 -0.84
CA PHE A 625 8.80 -3.91 -1.66
C PHE A 625 10.26 -3.44 -1.72
N TYR A 626 11.17 -4.40 -1.78
CA TYR A 626 12.57 -4.23 -2.16
C TYR A 626 12.76 -4.76 -3.59
N ILE A 627 13.34 -3.93 -4.44
CA ILE A 627 13.68 -4.27 -5.82
C ILE A 627 15.18 -4.04 -5.97
N HIS A 628 15.94 -5.09 -6.22
CA HIS A 628 17.41 -5.04 -6.21
C HIS A 628 17.96 -4.06 -7.25
N SER A 629 17.41 -4.09 -8.47
CA SER A 629 17.83 -3.29 -9.62
C SER A 629 17.28 -1.87 -9.65
N CYS A 630 16.32 -1.51 -8.78
CA CYS A 630 15.69 -0.19 -8.80
C CYS A 630 16.36 0.76 -7.81
N GLN A 631 16.97 1.84 -8.32
CA GLN A 631 17.64 2.85 -7.48
C GLN A 631 16.70 3.51 -6.45
N LYS A 632 15.41 3.73 -6.81
CA LYS A 632 14.40 4.30 -5.89
C LYS A 632 14.07 3.36 -4.72
N MET A 633 14.32 2.05 -4.86
CA MET A 633 13.98 1.03 -3.87
C MET A 633 15.20 0.43 -3.17
N CYS A 634 16.40 0.61 -3.73
CA CYS A 634 17.62 -0.04 -3.23
C CYS A 634 18.06 0.48 -1.85
N TYR A 635 17.61 1.67 -1.42
CA TYR A 635 17.94 2.26 -0.12
C TYR A 635 17.47 1.39 1.06
N LYS A 636 16.39 0.61 0.87
CA LYS A 636 15.80 -0.25 1.91
C LYS A 636 16.77 -1.31 2.46
N LYS A 637 17.77 -1.72 1.66
CA LYS A 637 18.83 -2.65 2.12
C LYS A 637 19.71 -2.13 3.25
N ARG A 638 19.62 -0.82 3.55
CA ARG A 638 20.37 -0.14 4.62
C ARG A 638 19.66 -0.17 5.97
N PHE A 639 18.39 -0.59 6.00
CA PHE A 639 17.67 -0.85 7.23
C PHE A 639 17.98 -2.27 7.67
N ARG A 640 18.49 -2.42 8.90
CA ARG A 640 18.98 -3.70 9.41
C ARG A 640 18.66 -3.85 10.90
N PRO A 641 18.35 -5.07 11.36
CA PRO A 641 18.21 -6.31 10.56
C PRO A 641 16.88 -6.37 9.80
N SER A 642 16.93 -6.78 8.54
CA SER A 642 15.73 -6.94 7.70
C SER A 642 15.68 -8.32 7.09
N ASP A 643 14.47 -8.75 6.73
CA ASP A 643 14.20 -10.02 6.08
C ASP A 643 13.48 -9.81 4.75
N LEU A 644 13.72 -10.69 3.78
CA LEU A 644 12.90 -10.82 2.57
C LEU A 644 12.02 -12.05 2.68
N LEU A 645 10.79 -11.94 2.16
CA LEU A 645 9.86 -13.06 2.09
C LEU A 645 10.21 -13.96 0.89
N CYS A 646 10.33 -15.26 1.14
CA CYS A 646 10.43 -16.29 0.10
C CYS A 646 9.05 -16.47 -0.57
N ASP A 647 8.96 -16.31 -1.89
CA ASP A 647 7.66 -16.34 -2.60
C ASP A 647 7.01 -17.74 -2.62
N ARG A 648 7.83 -18.79 -2.59
CA ARG A 648 7.39 -20.19 -2.64
C ARG A 648 6.87 -20.72 -1.30
N SER A 649 7.57 -20.40 -0.22
CA SER A 649 7.30 -20.97 1.11
C SER A 649 6.69 -19.98 2.11
N PHE A 650 6.64 -18.68 1.76
CA PHE A 650 6.30 -17.58 2.67
C PHE A 650 7.14 -17.55 3.96
N THR A 651 8.35 -18.10 3.90
CA THR A 651 9.32 -18.02 4.99
C THR A 651 10.12 -16.73 4.89
N TRP A 652 10.34 -16.08 6.02
CA TRP A 652 11.20 -14.91 6.12
C TRP A 652 12.67 -15.34 6.16
N VAL A 653 13.47 -14.80 5.25
CA VAL A 653 14.89 -15.11 5.11
C VAL A 653 15.70 -13.84 5.37
N PRO A 654 16.77 -13.89 6.20
CA PRO A 654 17.60 -12.72 6.47
C PRO A 654 18.12 -12.07 5.20
N LEU A 655 17.99 -10.74 5.11
CA LEU A 655 18.35 -9.95 3.93
C LEU A 655 19.78 -10.23 3.46
N ASP A 656 20.73 -10.41 4.37
CA ASP A 656 22.13 -10.69 4.02
C ASP A 656 22.28 -11.98 3.22
N ARG A 657 21.58 -13.05 3.63
CA ARG A 657 21.56 -14.31 2.89
C ARG A 657 20.91 -14.14 1.52
N CYS A 658 19.82 -13.39 1.43
CA CYS A 658 19.16 -13.12 0.16
C CYS A 658 20.07 -12.34 -0.81
N LEU A 659 20.81 -11.34 -0.31
CA LEU A 659 21.75 -10.57 -1.12
C LEU A 659 22.89 -11.46 -1.63
N GLU A 660 23.45 -12.33 -0.78
CA GLU A 660 24.47 -13.31 -1.20
C GLU A 660 23.94 -14.25 -2.31
N MET A 661 22.67 -14.67 -2.23
CA MET A 661 22.04 -15.48 -3.27
C MET A 661 21.85 -14.70 -4.57
N MET A 662 21.43 -13.44 -4.50
CA MET A 662 21.29 -12.58 -5.68
C MET A 662 22.64 -12.35 -6.37
N GLU A 663 23.72 -12.20 -5.60
CA GLU A 663 25.08 -12.06 -6.13
C GLU A 663 25.57 -13.34 -6.83
N LYS A 664 25.16 -14.52 -6.35
CA LYS A 664 25.57 -15.83 -6.89
C LYS A 664 24.75 -16.31 -8.08
N HIS A 665 23.43 -16.13 -8.04
CA HIS A 665 22.48 -16.74 -8.97
C HIS A 665 21.75 -15.73 -9.87
N GLY A 666 22.05 -14.43 -9.71
CA GLY A 666 21.41 -13.34 -10.44
C GLY A 666 20.31 -12.65 -9.66
N GLU A 667 19.87 -11.49 -10.16
CA GLU A 667 18.97 -10.58 -9.43
C GLU A 667 17.53 -11.10 -9.26
N ARG A 668 17.12 -12.11 -10.05
CA ARG A 668 15.80 -12.75 -9.97
C ARG A 668 15.92 -14.12 -9.31
N ILE A 669 15.48 -14.17 -8.06
CA ILE A 669 15.38 -15.39 -7.25
C ILE A 669 13.91 -15.65 -6.93
N GLU A 670 13.36 -16.79 -7.34
CA GLU A 670 11.96 -17.15 -7.04
C GLU A 670 11.81 -17.76 -5.64
N ALA A 671 12.83 -18.46 -5.15
CA ALA A 671 12.83 -19.10 -3.84
C ALA A 671 14.12 -18.82 -3.07
N PHE A 672 14.05 -17.98 -2.04
CA PHE A 672 15.17 -17.77 -1.11
C PHE A 672 15.36 -18.91 -0.11
N ALA A 673 14.32 -19.71 0.13
CA ALA A 673 14.34 -20.89 0.98
C ALA A 673 13.82 -22.10 0.19
N PRO A 674 14.64 -22.68 -0.72
CA PRO A 674 14.22 -23.80 -1.57
C PRO A 674 13.94 -25.08 -0.76
N ASP A 675 14.62 -25.25 0.38
CA ASP A 675 14.50 -26.41 1.27
C ASP A 675 13.32 -26.29 2.24
N ALA A 676 12.66 -25.13 2.31
CA ALA A 676 11.50 -24.93 3.17
C ALA A 676 10.27 -25.65 2.57
N PRO A 677 9.37 -26.16 3.43
CA PRO A 677 8.14 -26.79 2.95
C PRO A 677 7.31 -25.79 2.12
N ILE A 678 6.57 -26.33 1.15
CA ILE A 678 5.61 -25.53 0.37
C ILE A 678 4.57 -24.97 1.34
N ALA A 679 4.21 -23.70 1.15
CA ALA A 679 3.22 -23.06 1.99
C ALA A 679 1.88 -23.81 2.00
N GLU A 680 1.26 -23.92 3.18
CA GLU A 680 -0.06 -24.52 3.33
C GLU A 680 -1.09 -23.77 2.45
N LYS A 681 -1.93 -24.55 1.76
CA LYS A 681 -3.08 -24.08 0.96
C LYS A 681 -4.35 -24.24 1.79
N CYS A 682 -5.36 -23.41 1.53
CA CYS A 682 -6.69 -23.70 2.06
C CYS A 682 -7.31 -24.92 1.35
N PRO A 683 -7.89 -25.90 2.06
CA PRO A 683 -8.75 -26.89 1.43
C PRO A 683 -9.95 -26.19 0.77
N LEU A 684 -10.24 -26.50 -0.49
CA LEU A 684 -11.33 -25.86 -1.24
C LEU A 684 -12.69 -26.03 -0.55
N VAL A 685 -12.90 -27.17 0.10
CA VAL A 685 -14.12 -27.51 0.84
C VAL A 685 -14.37 -26.56 2.02
N SER A 686 -13.31 -25.95 2.56
CA SER A 686 -13.41 -25.03 3.69
C SER A 686 -13.69 -23.58 3.27
N ILE A 687 -13.67 -23.27 1.97
CA ILE A 687 -13.89 -21.91 1.49
C ILE A 687 -15.38 -21.60 1.47
N LYS A 688 -15.74 -20.50 2.15
CA LYS A 688 -17.09 -19.94 2.17
C LYS A 688 -17.20 -18.89 1.08
N CYS A 689 -18.21 -18.99 0.25
CA CYS A 689 -18.48 -18.08 -0.84
C CYS A 689 -19.77 -17.31 -0.57
N LEU A 690 -19.77 -16.02 -0.89
CA LEU A 690 -20.95 -15.17 -0.91
C LEU A 690 -21.47 -15.12 -2.35
N TYR A 691 -22.57 -15.81 -2.63
CA TYR A 691 -23.21 -15.88 -3.95
C TYR A 691 -24.69 -15.54 -3.86
N LYS A 692 -25.17 -14.59 -4.68
CA LYS A 692 -26.56 -14.07 -4.63
C LYS A 692 -27.01 -13.77 -3.18
N MET A 693 -26.13 -13.14 -2.39
CA MET A 693 -26.35 -12.80 -0.97
C MET A 693 -26.47 -13.98 0.01
N ASN A 694 -26.19 -15.21 -0.42
CA ASN A 694 -26.14 -16.39 0.44
C ASN A 694 -24.69 -16.81 0.69
N VAL A 695 -24.40 -17.19 1.94
CA VAL A 695 -23.11 -17.79 2.29
C VAL A 695 -23.19 -19.29 2.09
N LEU A 696 -22.48 -19.79 1.09
CA LEU A 696 -22.47 -21.21 0.70
C LEU A 696 -21.04 -21.74 0.71
N PRO A 697 -20.81 -22.98 1.17
CA PRO A 697 -19.54 -23.68 0.92
C PRO A 697 -19.31 -23.83 -0.59
N TYR A 698 -18.07 -23.68 -1.03
CA TYR A 698 -17.71 -23.79 -2.46
C TYR A 698 -18.23 -25.08 -3.12
N ARG A 699 -18.21 -26.21 -2.40
CA ARG A 699 -18.74 -27.49 -2.91
C ARG A 699 -20.22 -27.43 -3.33
N ILE A 700 -21.04 -26.64 -2.64
CA ILE A 700 -22.47 -26.52 -2.91
C ILE A 700 -22.67 -25.61 -4.12
N LEU A 701 -21.85 -24.57 -4.25
CA LEU A 701 -21.87 -23.66 -5.39
C LEU A 701 -21.62 -24.38 -6.71
N LEU A 702 -20.71 -25.35 -6.75
CA LEU A 702 -20.46 -26.17 -7.94
C LEU A 702 -21.66 -27.02 -8.39
N THR A 703 -22.60 -27.32 -7.49
CA THR A 703 -23.82 -28.07 -7.85
C THR A 703 -24.93 -27.19 -8.41
N LEU A 704 -24.79 -25.86 -8.35
CA LEU A 704 -25.81 -24.94 -8.84
C LEU A 704 -25.77 -24.86 -10.37
N PRO A 705 -26.91 -25.04 -11.06
CA PRO A 705 -26.95 -25.08 -12.54
C PRO A 705 -26.53 -23.75 -13.19
N ASP A 706 -26.73 -22.63 -12.48
CA ASP A 706 -26.39 -21.28 -12.95
C ASP A 706 -24.92 -20.90 -12.68
N PHE A 707 -24.18 -21.69 -11.89
CA PHE A 707 -22.83 -21.34 -11.49
C PHE A 707 -21.79 -22.01 -12.37
N LYS A 708 -20.93 -21.19 -13.00
CA LYS A 708 -19.80 -21.67 -13.80
C LYS A 708 -18.52 -21.03 -13.29
N GLU A 709 -17.55 -21.86 -12.93
CA GLU A 709 -16.22 -21.44 -12.50
C GLU A 709 -15.18 -22.49 -12.90
N THR A 710 -13.94 -22.07 -13.13
CA THR A 710 -12.82 -22.97 -13.43
C THR A 710 -12.16 -23.43 -12.13
N GLU A 711 -11.88 -24.73 -12.01
CA GLU A 711 -11.19 -25.31 -10.85
C GLU A 711 -9.84 -24.60 -10.56
N THR A 712 -9.13 -24.22 -11.63
CA THR A 712 -7.86 -23.49 -11.58
C THR A 712 -7.93 -22.16 -10.83
N PHE A 713 -9.06 -21.43 -10.92
CA PHE A 713 -9.22 -20.13 -10.29
C PHE A 713 -9.26 -20.26 -8.76
N MET A 714 -10.00 -21.25 -8.27
CA MET A 714 -10.18 -21.48 -6.84
C MET A 714 -8.96 -22.11 -6.19
N GLU A 715 -8.26 -22.99 -6.90
CA GLU A 715 -6.95 -23.48 -6.45
C GLU A 715 -5.92 -22.36 -6.31
N GLU A 716 -5.92 -21.42 -7.26
CA GLU A 716 -5.02 -20.27 -7.21
C GLU A 716 -5.34 -19.36 -6.01
N TYR A 717 -6.62 -19.02 -5.81
CA TYR A 717 -7.07 -18.26 -4.64
C TYR A 717 -6.67 -18.97 -3.33
N ALA A 718 -6.97 -20.26 -3.21
CA ALA A 718 -6.69 -21.06 -2.02
C ALA A 718 -5.19 -21.16 -1.70
N ARG A 719 -4.34 -21.25 -2.73
CA ARG A 719 -2.89 -21.25 -2.59
C ARG A 719 -2.36 -19.89 -2.13
N ILE A 720 -2.88 -18.81 -2.72
CA ILE A 720 -2.37 -17.47 -2.51
C ILE A 720 -2.81 -16.91 -1.15
N VAL A 721 -4.10 -16.99 -0.86
CA VAL A 721 -4.68 -16.55 0.42
C VAL A 721 -4.27 -17.50 1.55
N GLY A 722 -4.21 -18.80 1.29
CA GLY A 722 -3.81 -19.78 2.30
C GLY A 722 -4.88 -19.97 3.39
N PRO A 723 -4.49 -20.41 4.60
CA PRO A 723 -5.43 -20.82 5.64
C PRO A 723 -6.46 -19.77 6.06
N VAL A 724 -6.13 -18.48 5.99
CA VAL A 724 -7.04 -17.37 6.34
C VAL A 724 -8.30 -17.32 5.44
N ALA A 725 -8.26 -17.96 4.26
CA ALA A 725 -9.43 -18.09 3.39
C ALA A 725 -10.63 -18.80 4.06
N ARG A 726 -10.41 -19.60 5.11
CA ARG A 726 -11.46 -20.29 5.88
C ARG A 726 -12.32 -19.32 6.70
N GLU A 727 -11.75 -18.17 7.06
CA GLU A 727 -12.35 -17.15 7.92
C GLU A 727 -12.95 -15.99 7.11
N MET A 728 -12.57 -15.88 5.83
CA MET A 728 -13.03 -14.86 4.90
C MET A 728 -14.19 -15.37 4.02
N LEU A 729 -15.01 -14.45 3.52
CA LEU A 729 -16.05 -14.73 2.53
C LEU A 729 -15.55 -14.34 1.13
N LEU A 730 -15.52 -15.31 0.21
CA LEU A 730 -15.20 -15.05 -1.20
C LEU A 730 -16.47 -14.64 -1.95
N TYR A 731 -16.55 -13.39 -2.39
CA TYR A 731 -17.63 -12.91 -3.24
C TYR A 731 -17.55 -13.55 -4.63
N ARG A 732 -18.68 -14.13 -5.07
CA ARG A 732 -18.86 -14.76 -6.38
C ARG A 732 -20.11 -14.18 -7.05
N LYS A 733 -19.96 -13.80 -8.33
CA LYS A 733 -21.02 -13.26 -9.18
C LYS A 733 -21.90 -14.36 -9.75
#